data_AF-A3NWI5-F1
#
_entry.id   AF-A3NWI5-F1
#
_cell.length_a   1.000
_cell.length_b   1.000
_cell.length_c   1.000
_cell.angle_alpha   90.00
_cell.angle_beta   90.00
_cell.angle_gamma   90.00
#
_symmetry.space_group_name_H-M   'P 1'
#
loop_
_entity.id
_entity.type
_entity.pdbx_description
1 polymer ?
#
loop_
_entity_poly.entity_id
_entity_poly.type
_entity_poly.pdbx_seq_one_letter_code
_entity_poly.pdbx_strand_id
1 'polypeptide(L)'
;MLALEQGQTDRLCEYSPKELLRLVFDVFGDQEVLDRYEEARKHQRELATEVETAERELAHSQAQLAQLEGRVNLYRQYQAKLREREFLATEAIPVLTWYEERQDAAIKLRELHRQRLHQAQLKRQLAADSAMLLQLLEQKRIAAERVRQFEAERDAALALQRQARDVERPVEDLVKHAEELQTLATVETNAADLAEHLRVLEQRKAELGEQWRSVKAERDSAQEGLDRLQAQRQAPRPKEVDNFLKLLRSENVAHHVMADVVEIIDERWRNAAEGVLRGARWVVVLDDAASEARAMAFAERERYRHYIVSESAEAPVRPDPESLLAVLRFSAPAPVWLLKQLAQIRRVDSTDEGLKQKGEWITQAGYWRDARGGRSVWVDPGEYQFGAQALASRKETIERRLVQLDRQLTGIARDQQDVQRQHTAAVEASKGHRAAEELARRGEEFERARRQLPALRAARITAGDQWQRLDREYVSAGKGRDDADRAYKETHERLVATERDAEKYEREWRERFDMQTARTASSREQKRRFPARWITREKLIDLCERFENARQAQLRSDAVEKDLQQGQWETDAAVEEKHTLMQATVGGQLAQLEERKASNAAASIAVNNARERYIDVLRATVRRYRKNIVDLGVLAGVEVNADLPHLDNDDTVLRQAELKVSFNFDGKGQIGLNDGEASGGQQVIKSLILLVGLLKDDEMSGGFVFIDEPFAHLDVRNIQLVGHFLKSTRAQYVLTTPITHNVEVFEPADITLVTSKKPRDSRWAPPIGVLQRRIEAI
;
A
#
# COMPACT_ATOMS: atom_id res chain seq x y z
N MET A 1 -94.49 51.26 -16.82
CA MET A 1 -95.08 52.60 -17.08
C MET A 1 -93.90 53.55 -17.20
N LEU A 2 -93.47 53.88 -18.43
CA LEU A 2 -92.45 54.91 -18.62
C LEU A 2 -93.15 56.28 -18.56
N ALA A 3 -92.79 57.09 -17.58
CA ALA A 3 -93.24 58.48 -17.45
C ALA A 3 -92.02 59.39 -17.66
N LEU A 4 -92.13 60.31 -18.62
CA LEU A 4 -91.14 61.37 -18.84
C LEU A 4 -91.62 62.62 -18.07
N GLU A 5 -90.80 63.13 -17.15
CA GLU A 5 -91.10 64.33 -16.37
C GLU A 5 -90.75 65.63 -17.14
N GLN A 6 -91.41 66.72 -16.75
CA GLN A 6 -91.40 68.07 -17.34
C GLN A 6 -90.06 68.49 -17.99
N GLY A 7 -90.09 68.84 -19.27
CA GLY A 7 -88.93 69.40 -20.00
C GLY A 7 -87.83 68.40 -20.38
N GLN A 8 -88.05 67.09 -20.25
CA GLN A 8 -87.07 66.04 -20.57
C GLN A 8 -87.47 65.16 -21.76
N THR A 9 -88.20 65.70 -22.74
CA THR A 9 -88.49 64.97 -23.98
C THR A 9 -87.23 64.62 -24.78
N ASP A 10 -86.07 65.23 -24.51
CA ASP A 10 -84.82 65.00 -25.27
C ASP A 10 -83.84 64.00 -24.62
N ARG A 11 -84.13 63.50 -23.40
CA ARG A 11 -83.17 62.70 -22.59
C ARG A 11 -82.76 61.36 -23.21
N LEU A 12 -83.63 60.73 -24.00
CA LEU A 12 -83.31 59.47 -24.69
C LEU A 12 -82.30 59.64 -25.82
N CYS A 13 -82.19 60.86 -26.37
CA CYS A 13 -81.19 61.21 -27.37
C CYS A 13 -79.80 61.49 -26.75
N GLU A 14 -79.71 61.65 -25.43
CA GLU A 14 -78.46 61.88 -24.70
C GLU A 14 -77.75 60.57 -24.28
N TYR A 15 -78.42 59.41 -24.36
CA TYR A 15 -77.83 58.13 -23.95
C TYR A 15 -76.66 57.71 -24.84
N SER A 16 -75.62 57.15 -24.21
CA SER A 16 -74.55 56.50 -24.97
C SER A 16 -75.06 55.22 -25.65
N PRO A 17 -74.44 54.79 -26.77
CA PRO A 17 -74.78 53.53 -27.45
C PRO A 17 -74.81 52.28 -26.54
N LYS A 18 -74.03 52.27 -25.45
CA LYS A 18 -74.01 51.18 -24.46
C LYS A 18 -75.18 51.24 -23.48
N GLU A 19 -75.50 52.44 -22.99
CA GLU A 19 -76.66 52.65 -22.10
C GLU A 19 -77.96 52.35 -22.84
N LEU A 20 -78.03 52.73 -24.12
CA LEU A 20 -79.17 52.40 -24.98
C LEU A 20 -79.31 50.88 -25.16
N LEU A 21 -78.22 50.16 -25.45
CA LEU A 21 -78.23 48.70 -25.57
C LEU A 21 -78.68 48.03 -24.26
N ARG A 22 -78.18 48.51 -23.12
CA ARG A 22 -78.56 48.00 -21.79
C ARG A 22 -80.03 48.25 -21.49
N LEU A 23 -80.53 49.45 -21.74
CA LEU A 23 -81.94 49.80 -21.55
C LEU A 23 -82.85 48.92 -22.42
N VAL A 24 -82.46 48.69 -23.67
CA VAL A 24 -83.18 47.81 -24.60
C VAL A 24 -83.22 46.38 -24.09
N PHE A 25 -82.10 45.88 -23.54
CA PHE A 25 -82.06 44.54 -22.94
C PHE A 25 -82.81 44.46 -21.60
N ASP A 26 -82.80 45.50 -20.77
CA ASP A 26 -83.55 45.53 -19.51
C ASP A 26 -85.08 45.55 -19.75
N VAL A 27 -85.54 46.14 -20.86
CA VAL A 27 -86.97 46.24 -21.19
C VAL A 27 -87.49 45.03 -21.97
N PHE A 28 -86.70 44.49 -22.91
CA PHE A 28 -87.13 43.41 -23.81
C PHE A 28 -86.37 42.10 -23.66
N GLY A 29 -85.26 42.09 -22.94
CA GLY A 29 -84.43 40.91 -22.72
C GLY A 29 -84.98 40.06 -21.58
N ASP A 30 -84.50 38.82 -21.52
CA ASP A 30 -84.75 37.91 -20.41
C ASP A 30 -83.61 38.04 -19.39
N GLN A 31 -83.88 38.74 -18.29
CA GLN A 31 -82.89 38.95 -17.22
C GLN A 31 -82.44 37.63 -16.58
N GLU A 32 -83.29 36.58 -16.57
CA GLU A 32 -82.91 35.28 -16.02
C GLU A 32 -81.75 34.63 -16.79
N VAL A 33 -81.62 34.93 -18.09
CA VAL A 33 -80.56 34.34 -18.93
C VAL A 33 -79.21 34.98 -18.64
N LEU A 34 -79.18 36.29 -18.37
CA LEU A 34 -77.98 37.00 -17.94
C LEU A 34 -77.53 36.50 -16.55
N ASP A 35 -78.46 36.41 -15.60
CA ASP A 35 -78.20 35.93 -14.24
C ASP A 35 -77.63 34.51 -14.25
N ARG A 36 -78.22 33.59 -15.02
CA ARG A 36 -77.71 32.21 -15.16
C ARG A 36 -76.30 32.15 -15.73
N TYR A 37 -75.95 33.03 -16.66
CA TYR A 37 -74.60 33.09 -17.21
C TYR A 37 -73.59 33.66 -16.19
N GLU A 38 -73.96 34.69 -15.43
CA GLU A 38 -73.12 35.23 -14.36
C GLU A 38 -72.92 34.24 -13.21
N GLU A 39 -73.96 33.53 -12.81
CA GLU A 39 -73.92 32.44 -11.82
C GLU A 39 -73.01 31.30 -12.27
N ALA A 40 -73.16 30.82 -13.51
CA ALA A 40 -72.31 29.76 -14.07
C ALA A 40 -70.84 30.18 -14.04
N ARG A 41 -70.54 31.44 -14.37
CA ARG A 41 -69.18 31.99 -14.37
C ARG A 41 -68.60 32.10 -12.97
N LYS A 42 -69.42 32.49 -11.98
CA LYS A 42 -69.01 32.52 -10.58
C LYS A 42 -68.69 31.11 -10.08
N HIS A 43 -69.56 30.14 -10.36
CA HIS A 43 -69.38 28.73 -10.00
C HIS A 43 -68.11 28.13 -10.64
N GLN A 44 -67.83 28.42 -11.91
CA GLN A 44 -66.58 27.97 -12.55
C GLN A 44 -65.34 28.54 -11.86
N ARG A 45 -65.35 29.82 -11.45
CA ARG A 45 -64.22 30.43 -10.74
C ARG A 45 -63.98 29.80 -9.38
N GLU A 46 -65.04 29.52 -8.63
CA GLU A 46 -64.98 28.83 -7.34
C GLU A 46 -64.34 27.44 -7.51
N LEU A 47 -64.83 26.64 -8.46
CA LEU A 47 -64.26 25.32 -8.76
C LEU A 47 -62.80 25.40 -9.24
N ALA A 48 -62.42 26.42 -10.02
CA ALA A 48 -61.04 26.60 -10.43
C ALA A 48 -60.10 26.87 -9.24
N THR A 49 -60.55 27.67 -8.26
CA THR A 49 -59.77 27.89 -7.02
C THR A 49 -59.69 26.64 -6.14
N GLU A 50 -60.75 25.81 -6.11
CA GLU A 50 -60.74 24.52 -5.40
C GLU A 50 -59.78 23.50 -6.03
N VAL A 51 -59.62 23.52 -7.35
CA VAL A 51 -58.62 22.70 -8.05
C VAL A 51 -57.21 23.19 -7.70
N GLU A 52 -56.95 24.50 -7.77
CA GLU A 52 -55.62 25.06 -7.47
C GLU A 52 -55.17 24.79 -6.02
N THR A 53 -56.09 24.89 -5.06
CA THR A 53 -55.82 24.56 -3.65
C THR A 53 -55.52 23.07 -3.48
N ALA A 54 -56.33 22.18 -4.09
CA ALA A 54 -56.08 20.74 -4.07
C ALA A 54 -54.74 20.34 -4.71
N GLU A 55 -54.32 21.00 -5.80
CA GLU A 55 -53.02 20.76 -6.43
C GLU A 55 -51.86 21.10 -5.48
N ARG A 56 -51.95 22.20 -4.73
CA ARG A 56 -50.93 22.60 -3.75
C ARG A 56 -50.86 21.62 -2.57
N GLU A 57 -51.99 21.21 -2.03
CA GLU A 57 -52.07 20.23 -0.94
C GLU A 57 -51.49 18.87 -1.34
N LEU A 58 -51.81 18.43 -2.57
CA LEU A 58 -51.25 17.21 -3.13
C LEU A 58 -49.72 17.30 -3.30
N ALA A 59 -49.22 18.40 -3.87
CA ALA A 59 -47.78 18.60 -4.04
C ALA A 59 -47.03 18.58 -2.70
N HIS A 60 -47.62 19.18 -1.66
CA HIS A 60 -47.06 19.11 -0.30
C HIS A 60 -47.02 17.67 0.24
N SER A 61 -48.12 16.92 0.08
CA SER A 61 -48.22 15.54 0.57
C SER A 61 -47.28 14.58 -0.20
N GLN A 62 -47.09 14.80 -1.51
CA GLN A 62 -46.10 14.08 -2.31
C GLN A 62 -44.66 14.35 -1.86
N ALA A 63 -44.33 15.60 -1.51
CA ALA A 63 -43.01 15.93 -0.97
C ALA A 63 -42.77 15.24 0.39
N GLN A 64 -43.78 15.18 1.26
CA GLN A 64 -43.69 14.43 2.52
C GLN A 64 -43.52 12.92 2.30
N LEU A 65 -44.24 12.34 1.32
CA LEU A 65 -44.10 10.93 0.95
C LEU A 65 -42.67 10.61 0.48
N ALA A 66 -42.09 11.45 -0.38
CA ALA A 66 -40.72 11.27 -0.86
C ALA A 66 -39.69 11.33 0.27
N GLN A 67 -39.89 12.20 1.26
CA GLN A 67 -39.04 12.24 2.45
C GLN A 67 -39.17 10.96 3.29
N LEU A 68 -40.40 10.45 3.49
CA LEU A 68 -40.63 9.19 4.19
C LEU A 68 -40.03 8.00 3.44
N GLU A 69 -40.10 7.97 2.11
CA GLU A 69 -39.50 6.93 1.28
C GLU A 69 -37.97 6.89 1.47
N GLY A 70 -37.31 8.05 1.50
CA GLY A 70 -35.89 8.15 1.84
C GLY A 70 -35.55 7.54 3.20
N ARG A 71 -36.36 7.83 4.22
CA ARG A 71 -36.19 7.27 5.58
C ARG A 71 -36.43 5.75 5.62
N VAL A 72 -37.45 5.24 4.92
CA VAL A 72 -37.71 3.79 4.77
C VAL A 72 -36.50 3.10 4.15
N ASN A 73 -35.92 3.69 3.10
CA ASN A 73 -34.75 3.13 2.44
C ASN A 73 -33.54 3.05 3.39
N LEU A 74 -33.29 4.09 4.19
CA LEU A 74 -32.25 4.08 5.22
C LEU A 74 -32.51 3.01 6.29
N TYR A 75 -33.77 2.85 6.75
CA TYR A 75 -34.14 1.83 7.72
C TYR A 75 -33.91 0.41 7.18
N ARG A 76 -34.30 0.15 5.92
CA ARG A 76 -34.08 -1.15 5.27
C ARG A 76 -32.61 -1.48 5.09
N GLN A 77 -31.80 -0.50 4.71
CA GLN A 77 -30.34 -0.67 4.61
C GLN A 77 -29.72 -0.95 5.99
N TYR A 78 -30.13 -0.23 7.03
CA TYR A 78 -29.72 -0.48 8.41
C TYR A 78 -30.04 -1.91 8.85
N GLN A 79 -31.28 -2.38 8.62
CA GLN A 79 -31.69 -3.75 8.91
C GLN A 79 -30.91 -4.80 8.10
N ALA A 80 -30.54 -4.51 6.85
CA ALA A 80 -29.68 -5.39 6.05
C ALA A 80 -28.27 -5.48 6.64
N LYS A 81 -27.69 -4.36 7.08
CA LYS A 81 -26.36 -4.31 7.72
C LYS A 81 -26.35 -5.04 9.06
N LEU A 82 -27.39 -4.91 9.88
CA LEU A 82 -27.53 -5.67 11.12
C LEU A 82 -27.57 -7.18 10.87
N ARG A 83 -28.38 -7.64 9.91
CA ARG A 83 -28.45 -9.05 9.52
C ARG A 83 -27.11 -9.56 8.98
N GLU A 84 -26.41 -8.74 8.19
CA GLU A 84 -25.08 -9.08 7.70
C GLU A 84 -24.07 -9.22 8.85
N ARG A 85 -24.07 -8.30 9.82
CA ARG A 85 -23.23 -8.38 11.02
C ARG A 85 -23.49 -9.65 11.82
N GLU A 86 -24.75 -9.96 12.07
CA GLU A 86 -25.14 -11.18 12.80
C GLU A 86 -24.72 -12.45 12.07
N PHE A 87 -24.93 -12.49 10.75
CA PHE A 87 -24.50 -13.60 9.91
C PHE A 87 -22.98 -13.78 9.93
N LEU A 88 -22.21 -12.69 9.78
CA LEU A 88 -20.75 -12.72 9.81
C LEU A 88 -20.22 -13.22 11.15
N ALA A 89 -20.75 -12.69 12.26
CA ALA A 89 -20.30 -13.02 13.61
C ALA A 89 -20.70 -14.45 14.04
N THR A 90 -21.88 -14.91 13.65
CA THR A 90 -22.44 -16.18 14.16
C THR A 90 -22.10 -17.37 13.26
N GLU A 91 -22.15 -17.17 11.94
CA GLU A 91 -22.00 -18.26 10.96
C GLU A 91 -20.69 -18.14 10.18
N ALA A 92 -20.48 -17.07 9.43
CA ALA A 92 -19.39 -17.02 8.44
C ALA A 92 -17.99 -17.09 9.07
N ILE A 93 -17.67 -16.19 10.02
CA ILE A 93 -16.33 -16.13 10.63
C ILE A 93 -16.01 -17.40 11.43
N PRO A 94 -16.88 -17.89 12.34
CA PRO A 94 -16.58 -19.09 13.12
C PRO A 94 -16.40 -20.34 12.24
N VAL A 95 -17.24 -20.52 11.22
CA VAL A 95 -17.19 -21.69 10.33
C VAL A 95 -15.96 -21.64 9.42
N LEU A 96 -15.63 -20.49 8.83
CA LEU A 96 -14.43 -20.33 8.01
C LEU A 96 -13.15 -20.53 8.83
N THR A 97 -13.07 -19.95 10.03
CA THR A 97 -11.91 -20.13 10.93
C THR A 97 -11.70 -21.61 11.26
N TRP A 98 -12.77 -22.31 11.64
CA TRP A 98 -12.71 -23.74 11.93
C TRP A 98 -12.29 -24.56 10.69
N TYR A 99 -12.81 -24.21 9.51
CA TYR A 99 -12.52 -24.91 8.27
C TYR A 99 -11.04 -24.77 7.87
N GLU A 100 -10.48 -23.57 7.99
CA GLU A 100 -9.06 -23.29 7.76
C GLU A 100 -8.17 -24.01 8.76
N GLU A 101 -8.45 -23.91 10.06
CA GLU A 101 -7.70 -24.63 11.11
C GLU A 101 -7.68 -26.15 10.87
N ARG A 102 -8.81 -26.69 10.39
CA ARG A 102 -8.92 -28.11 10.02
C ARG A 102 -8.07 -28.45 8.80
N GLN A 103 -8.05 -27.61 7.76
CA GLN A 103 -7.20 -27.83 6.58
C GLN A 103 -5.72 -27.79 6.96
N ASP A 104 -5.32 -26.79 7.74
CA ASP A 104 -3.96 -26.64 8.26
C ASP A 104 -3.52 -27.84 9.09
N ALA A 105 -4.37 -28.29 10.01
CA ALA A 105 -4.10 -29.49 10.80
C ALA A 105 -3.92 -30.72 9.91
N ALA A 106 -4.73 -30.88 8.86
CA ALA A 106 -4.61 -31.99 7.92
C ALA A 106 -3.28 -31.95 7.13
N ILE A 107 -2.84 -30.76 6.69
CA ILE A 107 -1.54 -30.58 6.02
C ILE A 107 -0.40 -30.95 6.98
N LYS A 108 -0.41 -30.39 8.19
CA LYS A 108 0.62 -30.64 9.22
C LYS A 108 0.68 -32.11 9.63
N LEU A 109 -0.46 -32.80 9.75
CA LEU A 109 -0.49 -34.25 10.04
C LEU A 109 0.09 -35.09 8.90
N ARG A 110 -0.15 -34.72 7.63
CA ARG A 110 0.48 -35.40 6.49
C ARG A 110 1.99 -35.20 6.47
N GLU A 111 2.45 -34.00 6.81
CA GLU A 111 3.87 -33.70 6.94
C GLU A 111 4.52 -34.53 8.07
N LEU A 112 3.89 -34.56 9.26
CA LEU A 112 4.33 -35.40 10.37
C LEU A 112 4.33 -36.89 10.00
N HIS A 113 3.40 -37.35 9.18
CA HIS A 113 3.43 -38.73 8.68
C HIS A 113 4.64 -39.01 7.78
N ARG A 114 4.97 -38.12 6.84
CA ARG A 114 6.18 -38.23 6.00
C ARG A 114 7.45 -38.23 6.84
N GLN A 115 7.49 -37.33 7.83
CA GLN A 115 8.56 -37.23 8.83
C GLN A 115 8.74 -38.54 9.61
N ARG A 116 7.66 -39.18 10.05
CA ARG A 116 7.70 -40.51 10.70
C ARG A 116 8.28 -41.60 9.78
N LEU A 117 7.95 -41.59 8.49
CA LEU A 117 8.51 -42.55 7.53
C LEU A 117 10.03 -42.36 7.36
N HIS A 118 10.50 -41.11 7.28
CA HIS A 118 11.92 -40.78 7.26
C HIS A 118 12.63 -41.27 8.53
N GLN A 119 12.03 -41.04 9.72
CA GLN A 119 12.56 -41.55 10.98
C GLN A 119 12.66 -43.09 11.00
N ALA A 120 11.67 -43.79 10.44
CA ALA A 120 11.73 -45.24 10.34
C ALA A 120 12.90 -45.71 9.47
N GLN A 121 13.28 -44.96 8.43
CA GLN A 121 14.48 -45.22 7.63
C GLN A 121 15.76 -44.98 8.44
N LEU A 122 15.85 -43.87 9.18
CA LEU A 122 16.98 -43.61 10.08
C LEU A 122 17.17 -44.72 11.12
N LYS A 123 16.09 -45.21 11.73
CA LYS A 123 16.15 -46.35 12.68
C LYS A 123 16.68 -47.63 12.03
N ARG A 124 16.39 -47.86 10.74
CA ARG A 124 16.97 -48.99 10.00
C ARG A 124 18.46 -48.79 9.72
N GLN A 125 18.88 -47.57 9.41
CA GLN A 125 20.31 -47.24 9.24
C GLN A 125 21.08 -47.43 10.55
N LEU A 126 20.53 -47.00 11.69
CA LEU A 126 21.11 -47.24 13.01
C LEU A 126 21.31 -48.74 13.30
N ALA A 127 20.30 -49.56 12.99
CA ALA A 127 20.42 -51.01 13.15
C ALA A 127 21.50 -51.61 12.25
N ALA A 128 21.64 -51.12 11.01
CA ALA A 128 22.68 -51.55 10.08
C ALA A 128 24.09 -51.13 10.55
N ASP A 129 24.25 -49.88 11.00
CA ASP A 129 25.51 -49.35 11.52
C ASP A 129 25.93 -50.06 12.81
N SER A 130 24.97 -50.39 13.69
CA SER A 130 25.22 -51.19 14.89
C SER A 130 25.72 -52.60 14.54
N ALA A 131 25.10 -53.26 13.55
CA ALA A 131 25.54 -54.57 13.07
C ALA A 131 26.93 -54.50 12.43
N MET A 132 27.21 -53.47 11.64
CA MET A 132 28.52 -53.22 11.04
C MET A 132 29.60 -52.98 12.11
N LEU A 133 29.29 -52.23 13.16
CA LEU A 133 30.22 -51.96 14.25
C LEU A 133 30.64 -53.23 14.99
N LEU A 134 29.71 -54.17 15.19
CA LEU A 134 30.02 -55.50 15.76
C LEU A 134 30.95 -56.31 14.86
N GLN A 135 30.74 -56.28 13.54
CA GLN A 135 31.64 -56.95 12.59
C GLN A 135 33.05 -56.32 12.60
N LEU A 136 33.14 -54.99 12.62
CA LEU A 136 34.41 -54.27 12.68
C LEU A 136 35.14 -54.50 14.01
N LEU A 137 34.42 -54.65 15.12
CA LEU A 137 35.01 -55.00 16.42
C LEU A 137 35.71 -56.36 16.37
N GLU A 138 35.06 -57.35 15.74
CA GLU A 138 35.64 -58.68 15.55
C GLU A 138 36.85 -58.63 14.62
N GLN A 139 36.77 -57.89 13.51
CA GLN A 139 37.91 -57.69 12.60
C GLN A 139 39.10 -57.03 13.29
N LYS A 140 38.85 -56.01 14.11
CA LYS A 140 39.86 -55.35 14.95
C LYS A 140 40.52 -56.34 15.91
N ARG A 141 39.73 -57.20 16.56
CA ARG A 141 40.24 -58.24 17.47
C ARG A 141 41.17 -59.20 16.73
N ILE A 142 40.73 -59.74 15.59
CA ILE A 142 41.52 -60.65 14.75
C ILE A 142 42.81 -59.98 14.25
N ALA A 143 42.73 -58.72 13.81
CA ALA A 143 43.90 -57.97 13.35
C ALA A 143 44.92 -57.75 14.48
N ALA A 144 44.46 -57.43 15.70
CA ALA A 144 45.31 -57.28 16.87
C ALA A 144 45.99 -58.61 17.27
N GLU A 145 45.29 -59.74 17.20
CA GLU A 145 45.87 -61.07 17.43
C GLU A 145 46.94 -61.42 16.40
N ARG A 146 46.70 -61.14 15.11
CA ARG A 146 47.71 -61.36 14.04
C ARG A 146 48.97 -60.53 14.25
N VAL A 147 48.84 -59.27 14.66
CA VAL A 147 50.01 -58.43 14.98
C VAL A 147 50.83 -59.04 16.12
N ARG A 148 50.17 -59.52 17.19
CA ARG A 148 50.86 -60.19 18.31
C ARG A 148 51.57 -61.48 17.89
N GLN A 149 50.94 -62.27 17.02
CA GLN A 149 51.53 -63.50 16.48
C GLN A 149 52.80 -63.19 15.67
N PHE A 150 52.71 -62.27 14.70
CA PHE A 150 53.88 -61.90 13.89
C PHE A 150 54.96 -61.16 14.67
N GLU A 151 54.61 -60.41 15.73
CA GLU A 151 55.59 -59.81 16.63
C GLU A 151 56.41 -60.89 17.34
N ALA A 152 55.75 -61.91 17.91
CA ALA A 152 56.44 -63.02 18.57
C ALA A 152 57.31 -63.83 17.60
N GLU A 153 56.82 -64.12 16.39
CA GLU A 153 57.57 -64.82 15.34
C GLU A 153 58.77 -64.00 14.85
N ARG A 154 58.59 -62.69 14.64
CA ARG A 154 59.67 -61.75 14.25
C ARG A 154 60.76 -61.71 15.31
N ASP A 155 60.39 -61.61 16.58
CA ASP A 155 61.35 -61.50 17.68
C ASP A 155 62.14 -62.81 17.86
N ALA A 156 61.49 -63.96 17.68
CA ALA A 156 62.17 -65.25 17.63
C ALA A 156 63.14 -65.35 16.44
N ALA A 157 62.74 -64.90 15.25
CA ALA A 157 63.61 -64.87 14.07
C ALA A 157 64.78 -63.89 14.22
N LEU A 158 64.57 -62.74 14.86
CA LEU A 158 65.63 -61.78 15.18
C LEU A 158 66.64 -62.37 16.18
N ALA A 159 66.17 -63.12 17.18
CA ALA A 159 67.04 -63.83 18.11
C ALA A 159 67.90 -64.88 17.40
N LEU A 160 67.30 -65.68 16.50
CA LEU A 160 68.03 -66.65 15.67
C LEU A 160 69.05 -65.99 14.75
N GLN A 161 68.71 -64.86 14.12
CA GLN A 161 69.63 -64.10 13.28
C GLN A 161 70.81 -63.55 14.09
N ARG A 162 70.55 -63.02 15.30
CA ARG A 162 71.61 -62.55 16.21
C ARG A 162 72.52 -63.70 16.62
N GLN A 163 71.97 -64.84 17.01
CA GLN A 163 72.74 -66.02 17.35
C GLN A 163 73.62 -66.50 16.17
N ALA A 164 73.07 -66.54 14.96
CA ALA A 164 73.84 -66.89 13.75
C ALA A 164 74.97 -65.88 13.48
N ARG A 165 74.71 -64.58 13.67
CA ARG A 165 75.70 -63.50 13.53
C ARG A 165 76.79 -63.59 14.60
N ASP A 166 76.44 -63.88 15.84
CA ASP A 166 77.38 -63.97 16.95
C ASP A 166 78.34 -65.16 16.80
N VAL A 167 77.89 -66.25 16.16
CA VAL A 167 78.74 -67.39 15.78
C VAL A 167 79.58 -67.10 14.53
N GLU A 168 79.03 -66.41 13.52
CA GLU A 168 79.75 -66.06 12.28
C GLU A 168 80.85 -65.01 12.52
N ARG A 169 80.55 -63.93 13.24
CA ARG A 169 81.41 -62.76 13.41
C ARG A 169 82.84 -63.07 13.88
N PRO A 170 83.08 -63.89 14.93
CA PRO A 170 84.44 -64.21 15.34
C PRO A 170 85.21 -65.00 14.25
N VAL A 171 84.51 -65.83 13.45
CA VAL A 171 85.11 -66.58 12.35
C VAL A 171 85.39 -65.65 11.15
N GLU A 172 84.48 -64.72 10.84
CA GLU A 172 84.67 -63.69 9.80
C GLU A 172 85.82 -62.75 10.14
N ASP A 173 85.89 -62.29 11.39
CA ASP A 173 86.95 -61.40 11.88
C ASP A 173 88.33 -62.11 11.83
N LEU A 174 88.39 -63.42 12.13
CA LEU A 174 89.62 -64.22 11.96
C LEU A 174 90.06 -64.37 10.50
N VAL A 175 89.10 -64.56 9.56
CA VAL A 175 89.42 -64.65 8.13
C VAL A 175 89.86 -63.29 7.57
N LYS A 176 89.18 -62.20 7.94
CA LYS A 176 89.57 -60.83 7.57
C LYS A 176 90.94 -60.47 8.13
N HIS A 177 91.21 -60.81 9.38
CA HIS A 177 92.53 -60.59 9.98
C HIS A 177 93.62 -61.37 9.23
N ALA A 178 93.35 -62.61 8.79
CA ALA A 178 94.28 -63.36 7.95
C ALA A 178 94.52 -62.71 6.59
N GLU A 179 93.48 -62.17 5.96
CA GLU A 179 93.57 -61.45 4.68
C GLU A 179 94.30 -60.10 4.82
N GLU A 180 94.03 -59.35 5.89
CA GLU A 180 94.69 -58.09 6.25
C GLU A 180 96.18 -58.31 6.53
N LEU A 181 96.55 -59.33 7.31
CA LEU A 181 97.96 -59.67 7.53
C LEU A 181 98.66 -60.06 6.20
N GLN A 182 97.93 -60.67 5.27
CA GLN A 182 98.46 -61.11 3.98
C GLN A 182 98.69 -59.94 3.01
N THR A 183 97.80 -58.95 2.99
CA THR A 183 97.97 -57.71 2.22
C THR A 183 99.06 -56.82 2.84
N LEU A 184 99.11 -56.73 4.16
CA LEU A 184 100.11 -55.97 4.90
C LEU A 184 101.54 -56.48 4.68
N ALA A 185 101.74 -57.79 4.58
CA ALA A 185 103.05 -58.40 4.30
C ALA A 185 103.63 -58.04 2.91
N THR A 186 102.81 -57.53 1.98
CA THR A 186 103.23 -57.21 0.60
C THR A 186 103.67 -55.77 0.36
N VAL A 187 103.55 -54.87 1.34
CA VAL A 187 103.85 -53.45 1.19
C VAL A 187 105.10 -53.10 2.00
N GLU A 188 106.28 -53.11 1.36
CA GLU A 188 107.51 -52.56 1.94
C GLU A 188 107.61 -51.07 1.62
N THR A 189 107.66 -50.20 2.63
CA THR A 189 108.02 -48.78 2.44
C THR A 189 108.68 -48.21 3.69
N ASN A 190 109.65 -47.29 3.50
CA ASN A 190 110.50 -46.70 4.53
C ASN A 190 109.71 -46.11 5.72
N ALA A 191 110.05 -46.56 6.94
CA ALA A 191 109.31 -46.29 8.18
C ALA A 191 109.43 -44.86 8.73
N ALA A 192 110.48 -44.11 8.37
CA ALA A 192 110.74 -42.78 8.93
C ALA A 192 109.85 -41.68 8.34
N ASP A 193 109.65 -41.67 7.02
CA ASP A 193 108.81 -40.68 6.33
C ASP A 193 107.31 -40.92 6.58
N LEU A 194 106.94 -42.19 6.80
CA LEU A 194 105.58 -42.62 7.11
C LEU A 194 105.13 -42.16 8.51
N ALA A 195 106.04 -42.16 9.48
CA ALA A 195 105.76 -41.72 10.85
C ALA A 195 105.47 -40.21 10.92
N GLU A 196 106.20 -39.39 10.16
CA GLU A 196 105.96 -37.95 10.11
C GLU A 196 104.65 -37.62 9.36
N HIS A 197 104.34 -38.36 8.29
CA HIS A 197 103.07 -38.22 7.57
C HIS A 197 101.85 -38.60 8.43
N LEU A 198 101.97 -39.65 9.26
CA LEU A 198 100.95 -40.04 10.24
C LEU A 198 100.68 -38.94 11.26
N ARG A 199 101.74 -38.31 11.79
CA ARG A 199 101.63 -37.20 12.75
C ARG A 199 100.87 -36.01 12.17
N VAL A 200 101.13 -35.64 10.91
CA VAL A 200 100.44 -34.55 10.20
C VAL A 200 98.95 -34.88 9.99
N LEU A 201 98.62 -36.12 9.63
CA LEU A 201 97.23 -36.55 9.43
C LEU A 201 96.44 -36.63 10.75
N GLU A 202 97.08 -37.03 11.85
CA GLU A 202 96.48 -37.01 13.19
C GLU A 202 96.15 -35.58 13.65
N GLN A 203 97.07 -34.63 13.43
CA GLN A 203 96.83 -33.22 13.73
C GLN A 203 95.66 -32.68 12.91
N ARG A 204 95.60 -32.99 11.60
CA ARG A 204 94.51 -32.54 10.72
C ARG A 204 93.15 -33.14 11.09
N LYS A 205 93.14 -34.39 11.57
CA LYS A 205 91.94 -35.07 12.09
C LYS A 205 91.41 -34.40 13.36
N ALA A 206 92.30 -33.96 14.25
CA ALA A 206 91.91 -33.22 15.46
C ALA A 206 91.26 -31.86 15.11
N GLU A 207 91.87 -31.09 14.21
CA GLU A 207 91.35 -29.80 13.73
C GLU A 207 89.96 -29.92 13.11
N LEU A 208 89.76 -30.86 12.19
CA LEU A 208 88.46 -31.12 11.57
C LEU A 208 87.42 -31.61 12.59
N GLY A 209 87.86 -32.30 13.65
CA GLY A 209 87.00 -32.73 14.76
C GLY A 209 86.49 -31.54 15.58
N GLU A 210 87.33 -30.55 15.87
CA GLU A 210 86.92 -29.33 16.58
C GLU A 210 85.98 -28.47 15.73
N GLN A 211 86.30 -28.28 14.44
CA GLN A 211 85.43 -27.56 13.51
C GLN A 211 84.06 -28.20 13.39
N TRP A 212 84.00 -29.54 13.29
CA TRP A 212 82.75 -30.28 13.27
C TRP A 212 81.92 -30.05 14.55
N ARG A 213 82.56 -30.12 15.74
CA ARG A 213 81.86 -29.86 17.02
C ARG A 213 81.29 -28.44 17.10
N SER A 214 82.05 -27.44 16.64
CA SER A 214 81.61 -26.04 16.64
C SER A 214 80.41 -25.82 15.72
N VAL A 215 80.50 -26.25 14.46
CA VAL A 215 79.42 -26.08 13.46
C VAL A 215 78.19 -26.91 13.85
N LYS A 216 78.39 -28.10 14.42
CA LYS A 216 77.29 -28.93 14.94
C LYS A 216 76.59 -28.26 16.12
N ALA A 217 77.32 -27.66 17.06
CA ALA A 217 76.72 -26.92 18.16
C ALA A 217 75.90 -25.72 17.67
N GLU A 218 76.38 -24.98 16.66
CA GLU A 218 75.61 -23.91 16.02
C GLU A 218 74.34 -24.43 15.34
N ARG A 219 74.43 -25.58 14.66
CA ARG A 219 73.29 -26.22 13.98
C ARG A 219 72.25 -26.70 14.99
N ASP A 220 72.67 -27.35 16.06
CA ASP A 220 71.77 -27.83 17.11
C ASP A 220 71.10 -26.65 17.83
N SER A 221 71.82 -25.57 18.11
CA SER A 221 71.23 -24.33 18.65
C SER A 221 70.24 -23.67 17.69
N ALA A 222 70.49 -23.68 16.37
CA ALA A 222 69.56 -23.16 15.38
C ALA A 222 68.30 -24.04 15.26
N GLN A 223 68.46 -25.36 15.33
CA GLN A 223 67.36 -26.32 15.32
C GLN A 223 66.47 -26.16 16.56
N GLU A 224 67.06 -26.06 17.76
CA GLU A 224 66.30 -25.75 18.98
C GLU A 224 65.54 -24.42 18.86
N GLY A 225 66.13 -23.43 18.19
CA GLY A 225 65.46 -22.16 17.88
C GLY A 225 64.24 -22.35 16.98
N LEU A 226 64.34 -23.18 15.95
CA LEU A 226 63.24 -23.52 15.05
C LEU A 226 62.12 -24.27 15.79
N ASP A 227 62.47 -25.27 16.60
CA ASP A 227 61.52 -26.08 17.37
C ASP A 227 60.73 -25.22 18.36
N ARG A 228 61.40 -24.25 19.03
CA ARG A 228 60.72 -23.28 19.91
C ARG A 228 59.74 -22.38 19.15
N LEU A 229 60.03 -22.02 17.90
CA LEU A 229 59.13 -21.22 17.05
C LEU A 229 57.97 -22.04 16.46
N GLN A 230 58.06 -23.37 16.40
CA GLN A 230 56.95 -24.22 15.95
C GLN A 230 55.79 -24.24 16.95
N ALA A 231 56.08 -24.17 18.25
CA ALA A 231 55.07 -24.18 19.31
C ALA A 231 54.42 -22.81 19.58
N GLN A 232 54.97 -21.73 19.03
CA GLN A 232 54.54 -20.36 19.32
C GLN A 232 53.61 -19.81 18.22
N ARG A 233 52.59 -19.05 18.64
CA ARG A 233 51.60 -18.40 17.74
C ARG A 233 51.98 -16.97 17.35
N GLN A 234 52.94 -16.36 18.04
CA GLN A 234 53.46 -15.02 17.75
C GLN A 234 55.00 -15.03 17.81
N ALA A 235 55.64 -14.08 17.13
CA ALA A 235 57.10 -13.93 17.19
C ALA A 235 57.56 -13.65 18.63
N PRO A 236 58.63 -14.32 19.12
CA PRO A 236 59.04 -14.23 20.52
C PRO A 236 59.49 -12.82 20.89
N ARG A 237 59.07 -12.36 22.07
CA ARG A 237 59.37 -11.03 22.60
C ARG A 237 60.73 -11.03 23.32
N PRO A 238 61.41 -9.87 23.42
CA PRO A 238 62.56 -9.72 24.28
C PRO A 238 62.21 -10.08 25.73
N LYS A 239 63.13 -10.73 26.44
CA LYS A 239 62.90 -11.18 27.84
C LYS A 239 62.54 -10.02 28.78
N GLU A 240 63.10 -8.84 28.55
CA GLU A 240 62.78 -7.62 29.30
C GLU A 240 61.30 -7.22 29.18
N VAL A 241 60.71 -7.37 27.98
CA VAL A 241 59.29 -7.11 27.73
C VAL A 241 58.43 -8.18 28.37
N ASP A 242 58.76 -9.46 28.20
CA ASP A 242 57.98 -10.55 28.81
C ASP A 242 57.93 -10.47 30.34
N ASN A 243 59.04 -10.08 30.98
CA ASN A 243 59.10 -9.90 32.42
C ASN A 243 58.22 -8.71 32.87
N PHE A 244 58.27 -7.60 32.14
CA PHE A 244 57.46 -6.43 32.46
C PHE A 244 55.96 -6.69 32.31
N LEU A 245 55.54 -7.39 31.25
CA LEU A 245 54.14 -7.76 31.05
C LEU A 245 53.65 -8.76 32.11
N LYS A 246 54.51 -9.68 32.57
CA LYS A 246 54.18 -10.55 33.71
C LYS A 246 53.95 -9.75 34.98
N LEU A 247 54.77 -8.74 35.23
CA LEU A 247 54.61 -7.83 36.37
C LEU A 247 53.29 -7.04 36.31
N LEU A 248 52.97 -6.46 35.16
CA LEU A 248 51.71 -5.73 34.99
C LEU A 248 50.49 -6.66 35.19
N ARG A 249 50.56 -7.91 34.72
CA ARG A 249 49.51 -8.92 34.96
C ARG A 249 49.39 -9.31 36.43
N SER A 250 50.48 -9.51 37.15
CA SER A 250 50.42 -9.86 38.58
C SER A 250 49.84 -8.73 39.44
N GLU A 251 50.02 -7.49 39.00
CA GLU A 251 49.53 -6.29 39.67
C GLU A 251 48.14 -5.84 39.18
N ASN A 252 47.47 -6.66 38.34
CA ASN A 252 46.15 -6.41 37.76
C ASN A 252 46.02 -5.08 36.99
N VAL A 253 47.08 -4.63 36.32
CA VAL A 253 47.02 -3.48 35.41
C VAL A 253 46.56 -3.98 34.03
N ALA A 254 45.40 -3.52 33.56
CA ALA A 254 44.87 -3.88 32.24
C ALA A 254 45.68 -3.16 31.13
N HIS A 255 46.23 -3.94 30.20
CA HIS A 255 47.13 -3.43 29.17
C HIS A 255 47.19 -4.37 27.96
N HIS A 256 47.61 -3.81 26.84
CA HIS A 256 48.00 -4.55 25.64
C HIS A 256 49.27 -3.97 25.02
N VAL A 257 49.91 -4.74 24.14
CA VAL A 257 51.17 -4.36 23.48
C VAL A 257 50.95 -4.23 21.99
N MET A 258 51.55 -3.20 21.38
CA MET A 258 51.37 -2.91 19.96
C MET A 258 51.70 -4.09 19.03
N ALA A 259 52.74 -4.87 19.32
CA ALA A 259 53.09 -6.08 18.56
C ALA A 259 51.96 -7.12 18.46
N ASP A 260 51.04 -7.15 19.43
CA ASP A 260 49.98 -8.16 19.51
C ASP A 260 48.69 -7.73 18.79
N VAL A 261 48.50 -6.42 18.64
CA VAL A 261 47.24 -5.82 18.18
C VAL A 261 47.32 -5.28 16.75
N VAL A 262 48.53 -5.16 16.20
CA VAL A 262 48.76 -4.66 14.84
C VAL A 262 48.98 -5.81 13.88
N GLU A 263 48.23 -5.79 12.77
CA GLU A 263 48.35 -6.73 11.67
C GLU A 263 48.51 -5.98 10.35
N ILE A 264 49.47 -6.42 9.53
CA ILE A 264 49.72 -5.84 8.21
C ILE A 264 48.82 -6.56 7.21
N ILE A 265 47.90 -5.83 6.58
CA ILE A 265 46.92 -6.37 5.63
C ILE A 265 47.53 -6.50 4.22
N ASP A 266 48.29 -5.49 3.79
CA ASP A 266 48.93 -5.47 2.48
C ASP A 266 50.41 -5.87 2.59
N GLU A 267 50.68 -7.12 2.22
CA GLU A 267 52.01 -7.72 2.27
C GLU A 267 53.05 -7.00 1.41
N ARG A 268 52.62 -6.29 0.36
CA ARG A 268 53.55 -5.52 -0.49
C ARG A 268 54.29 -4.47 0.32
N TRP A 269 53.60 -3.88 1.30
CA TRP A 269 54.12 -2.78 2.12
C TRP A 269 54.72 -3.24 3.45
N ARG A 270 54.95 -4.54 3.66
CA ARG A 270 55.47 -5.08 4.92
C ARG A 270 56.79 -4.45 5.34
N ASN A 271 57.77 -4.35 4.44
CA ASN A 271 59.09 -3.79 4.77
C ASN A 271 58.98 -2.34 5.27
N ALA A 272 58.10 -1.56 4.63
CA ALA A 272 57.81 -0.18 5.01
C ALA A 272 57.11 -0.09 6.37
N ALA A 273 56.06 -0.89 6.57
CA ALA A 273 55.27 -0.94 7.80
C ALA A 273 56.11 -1.40 9.01
N GLU A 274 56.83 -2.52 8.88
CA GLU A 274 57.73 -3.05 9.93
C GLU A 274 58.83 -2.06 10.30
N GLY A 275 59.38 -1.37 9.29
CA GLY A 275 60.43 -0.38 9.48
C GLY A 275 59.99 0.83 10.30
N VAL A 276 58.82 1.39 9.98
CA VAL A 276 58.26 2.54 10.70
C VAL A 276 57.80 2.13 12.10
N LEU A 277 57.14 0.98 12.23
CA LEU A 277 56.61 0.49 13.50
C LEU A 277 57.68 -0.07 14.43
N ARG A 278 58.94 -0.20 14.00
CA ARG A 278 60.05 -0.78 14.79
C ARG A 278 60.17 -0.18 16.18
N GLY A 279 60.09 1.14 16.29
CA GLY A 279 60.16 1.86 17.57
C GLY A 279 58.92 1.70 18.45
N ALA A 280 57.79 1.30 17.85
CA ALA A 280 56.50 1.18 18.51
C ALA A 280 56.16 -0.25 18.94
N ARG A 281 56.91 -1.28 18.51
CA ARG A 281 56.67 -2.72 18.77
C ARG A 281 56.28 -3.04 20.20
N TRP A 282 57.01 -2.46 21.14
CA TRP A 282 56.94 -2.76 22.57
C TRP A 282 56.30 -1.64 23.40
N VAL A 283 55.60 -0.72 22.73
CA VAL A 283 54.79 0.27 23.44
C VAL A 283 53.65 -0.45 24.13
N VAL A 284 53.51 -0.18 25.44
CA VAL A 284 52.44 -0.71 26.26
C VAL A 284 51.34 0.35 26.31
N VAL A 285 50.14 -0.05 25.91
CA VAL A 285 48.95 0.80 25.97
C VAL A 285 48.12 0.34 27.14
N LEU A 286 47.77 1.27 28.02
CA LEU A 286 46.94 1.02 29.19
C LEU A 286 45.47 1.16 28.79
N ASP A 287 44.63 0.24 29.25
CA ASP A 287 43.19 0.31 28.99
C ASP A 287 42.50 1.36 29.87
N ASP A 288 43.12 1.69 31.02
CA ASP A 288 42.64 2.69 31.98
C ASP A 288 43.70 3.77 32.25
N ALA A 289 43.31 5.03 32.01
CA ALA A 289 44.18 6.18 32.25
C ALA A 289 44.50 6.39 33.73
N ALA A 290 43.65 5.95 34.66
CA ALA A 290 43.93 6.09 36.09
C ALA A 290 45.09 5.19 36.56
N SER A 291 45.45 4.17 35.78
CA SER A 291 46.54 3.24 36.07
C SER A 291 47.92 3.73 35.62
N GLU A 292 48.00 4.89 34.95
CA GLU A 292 49.24 5.43 34.36
C GLU A 292 50.37 5.63 35.37
N ALA A 293 50.10 6.32 36.48
CA ALA A 293 51.12 6.61 37.50
C ALA A 293 51.71 5.32 38.09
N ARG A 294 50.90 4.27 38.26
CA ARG A 294 51.33 2.98 38.80
C ARG A 294 52.17 2.21 37.78
N ALA A 295 51.75 2.19 36.51
CA ALA A 295 52.48 1.54 35.44
C ALA A 295 53.85 2.18 35.20
N MET A 296 53.95 3.51 35.26
CA MET A 296 55.23 4.23 35.15
C MET A 296 56.17 3.92 36.31
N ALA A 297 55.67 3.82 37.54
CA ALA A 297 56.48 3.41 38.70
C ALA A 297 57.05 1.99 38.54
N PHE A 298 56.27 1.06 37.97
CA PHE A 298 56.76 -0.28 37.65
C PHE A 298 57.81 -0.26 36.54
N ALA A 299 57.61 0.56 35.50
CA ALA A 299 58.59 0.70 34.42
C ALA A 299 59.91 1.29 34.89
N GLU A 300 59.87 2.28 35.79
CA GLU A 300 61.08 2.84 36.40
C GLU A 300 61.85 1.76 37.18
N ARG A 301 61.14 0.94 37.97
CA ARG A 301 61.74 -0.15 38.75
C ARG A 301 62.40 -1.22 37.87
N GLU A 302 61.69 -1.69 36.85
CA GLU A 302 62.18 -2.73 35.93
C GLU A 302 63.07 -2.17 34.80
N ARG A 303 63.30 -0.84 34.80
CA ARG A 303 64.06 -0.11 33.76
C ARG A 303 63.52 -0.38 32.36
N TYR A 304 62.20 -0.40 32.23
CA TYR A 304 61.52 -0.65 30.97
C TYR A 304 61.79 0.47 29.97
N ARG A 305 62.32 0.11 28.79
CA ARG A 305 62.88 1.07 27.82
C ARG A 305 61.87 1.61 26.81
N HIS A 306 60.64 1.10 26.82
CA HIS A 306 59.63 1.44 25.83
C HIS A 306 58.52 2.28 26.46
N TYR A 307 57.81 3.03 25.62
CA TYR A 307 56.76 3.94 26.09
C TYR A 307 55.59 3.19 26.73
N ILE A 308 55.05 3.80 27.77
CA ILE A 308 53.75 3.49 28.35
C ILE A 308 52.82 4.63 27.99
N VAL A 309 51.66 4.31 27.43
CA VAL A 309 50.71 5.30 26.94
C VAL A 309 49.33 5.02 27.51
N SER A 310 48.74 6.01 28.15
CA SER A 310 47.33 6.04 28.58
C SER A 310 46.42 6.67 27.53
N GLU A 311 46.92 7.65 26.77
CA GLU A 311 46.17 8.34 25.71
C GLU A 311 46.12 7.50 24.42
N SER A 312 45.04 6.71 24.29
CA SER A 312 44.77 5.85 23.14
C SER A 312 43.44 6.18 22.46
N ALA A 313 43.34 5.87 21.18
CA ALA A 313 42.13 6.00 20.38
C ALA A 313 41.97 4.82 19.42
N GLU A 314 40.74 4.54 19.01
CA GLU A 314 40.49 3.54 17.96
C GLU A 314 41.02 4.05 16.61
N ALA A 315 41.57 3.13 15.82
CA ALA A 315 42.03 3.44 14.48
C ALA A 315 40.83 3.87 13.59
N PRO A 316 40.98 4.89 12.73
CA PRO A 316 39.90 5.36 11.87
C PRO A 316 39.43 4.25 10.92
N VAL A 317 38.11 4.06 10.82
CA VAL A 317 37.48 3.01 10.00
C VAL A 317 37.83 3.15 8.51
N ARG A 318 38.10 4.37 8.04
CA ARG A 318 38.50 4.67 6.66
C ARG A 318 39.70 5.64 6.67
N PRO A 319 40.94 5.13 6.80
CA PRO A 319 42.13 5.96 6.66
C PRO A 319 42.29 6.43 5.20
N ASP A 320 43.09 7.48 4.97
CA ASP A 320 43.45 7.91 3.62
C ASP A 320 44.05 6.73 2.85
N PRO A 321 43.50 6.33 1.69
CA PRO A 321 43.99 5.21 0.90
C PRO A 321 45.48 5.30 0.58
N GLU A 322 46.05 6.50 0.45
CA GLU A 322 47.46 6.67 0.12
C GLU A 322 48.37 6.64 1.35
N SER A 323 47.82 6.59 2.57
CA SER A 323 48.60 6.57 3.81
C SER A 323 49.15 5.18 4.15
N LEU A 324 50.21 5.13 4.96
CA LEU A 324 50.72 3.88 5.52
C LEU A 324 49.74 3.27 6.54
N LEU A 325 48.87 4.08 7.16
CA LEU A 325 47.82 3.58 8.04
C LEU A 325 46.82 2.66 7.32
N ALA A 326 46.58 2.87 6.01
CA ALA A 326 45.64 2.06 5.22
C ALA A 326 46.06 0.60 5.01
N VAL A 327 47.33 0.26 5.23
CA VAL A 327 47.83 -1.13 5.10
C VAL A 327 47.85 -1.88 6.43
N LEU A 328 47.34 -1.26 7.51
CA LEU A 328 47.39 -1.79 8.87
C LEU A 328 45.99 -2.01 9.42
N ARG A 329 45.82 -3.07 10.21
CA ARG A 329 44.64 -3.35 11.03
C ARG A 329 45.04 -3.34 12.49
N PHE A 330 44.22 -2.68 13.31
CA PHE A 330 44.36 -2.63 14.76
C PHE A 330 43.18 -3.38 15.39
N SER A 331 43.45 -4.35 16.25
CA SER A 331 42.42 -5.10 16.99
C SER A 331 42.06 -4.48 18.34
N ALA A 332 42.81 -3.48 18.79
CA ALA A 332 42.61 -2.72 20.02
C ALA A 332 42.99 -1.24 19.80
N PRO A 333 42.66 -0.33 20.73
CA PRO A 333 43.07 1.08 20.66
C PRO A 333 44.58 1.26 20.50
N ALA A 334 45.02 2.29 19.79
CA ALA A 334 46.44 2.59 19.60
C ALA A 334 46.78 4.00 20.09
N PRO A 335 48.06 4.30 20.40
CA PRO A 335 48.48 5.64 20.79
C PRO A 335 48.09 6.69 19.76
N VAL A 336 47.49 7.79 20.21
CA VAL A 336 47.00 8.87 19.32
C VAL A 336 48.12 9.43 18.44
N TRP A 337 49.33 9.58 18.98
CA TRP A 337 50.49 10.06 18.23
C TRP A 337 50.90 9.10 17.10
N LEU A 338 50.78 7.78 17.33
CA LEU A 338 51.17 6.76 16.36
C LEU A 338 50.18 6.74 15.20
N LEU A 339 48.88 6.81 15.48
CA LEU A 339 47.85 6.90 14.45
C LEU A 339 48.01 8.16 13.59
N LYS A 340 48.31 9.31 14.21
CA LYS A 340 48.60 10.56 13.49
C LYS A 340 49.83 10.44 12.60
N GLN A 341 50.92 9.84 13.10
CA GLN A 341 52.14 9.63 12.33
C GLN A 341 51.90 8.72 11.11
N LEU A 342 51.24 7.58 11.31
CA LEU A 342 50.97 6.62 10.23
C LEU A 342 50.02 7.18 9.17
N ALA A 343 49.09 8.06 9.56
CA ALA A 343 48.20 8.76 8.63
C ALA A 343 48.93 9.82 7.80
N GLN A 344 50.01 10.41 8.31
CA GLN A 344 50.80 11.44 7.61
C GLN A 344 51.79 10.85 6.60
N ILE A 345 52.24 9.61 6.79
CA ILE A 345 53.19 8.95 5.91
C ILE A 345 52.46 8.46 4.66
N ARG A 346 52.78 9.05 3.50
CA ARG A 346 52.25 8.61 2.21
C ARG A 346 53.05 7.46 1.61
N ARG A 347 52.36 6.49 1.00
CA ARG A 347 52.95 5.39 0.25
C ARG A 347 53.28 5.86 -1.17
N VAL A 348 54.49 5.60 -1.66
CA VAL A 348 54.95 5.98 -3.02
C VAL A 348 55.74 4.84 -3.67
N ASP A 349 55.64 4.67 -4.98
CA ASP A 349 56.27 3.51 -5.64
C ASP A 349 57.79 3.68 -5.79
N SER A 350 58.27 4.92 -5.89
CA SER A 350 59.69 5.23 -6.07
C SER A 350 60.13 6.49 -5.33
N THR A 351 61.44 6.63 -5.12
CA THR A 351 62.04 7.84 -4.55
C THR A 351 61.82 9.08 -5.41
N ASP A 352 61.80 8.91 -6.74
CA ASP A 352 61.60 10.00 -7.70
C ASP A 352 60.18 10.55 -7.66
N GLU A 353 59.20 9.67 -7.46
CA GLU A 353 57.80 10.04 -7.25
C GLU A 353 57.60 10.72 -5.90
N GLY A 354 58.20 10.16 -4.84
CA GLY A 354 58.19 10.75 -3.51
C GLY A 354 58.74 12.18 -3.48
N LEU A 355 59.82 12.46 -4.21
CA LEU A 355 60.40 13.81 -4.29
C LEU A 355 59.46 14.86 -4.92
N LYS A 356 58.52 14.43 -5.78
CA LYS A 356 57.50 15.32 -6.37
C LYS A 356 56.34 15.61 -5.41
N GLN A 357 56.20 14.79 -4.36
CA GLN A 357 55.15 14.90 -3.36
C GLN A 357 55.59 15.81 -2.20
N LYS A 358 54.65 16.60 -1.66
CA LYS A 358 54.88 17.40 -0.45
C LYS A 358 54.49 16.58 0.78
N GLY A 359 55.34 16.53 1.79
CA GLY A 359 55.08 15.81 3.05
C GLY A 359 55.98 14.59 3.26
N GLU A 360 55.61 13.75 4.23
CA GLU A 360 56.33 12.51 4.53
C GLU A 360 55.90 11.38 3.59
N TRP A 361 56.85 10.59 3.12
CA TRP A 361 56.54 9.45 2.25
C TRP A 361 57.49 8.29 2.44
N ILE A 362 57.02 7.09 2.12
CA ILE A 362 57.78 5.85 2.21
C ILE A 362 57.63 5.01 0.95
N THR A 363 58.73 4.41 0.50
CA THR A 363 58.71 3.44 -0.60
C THR A 363 58.39 2.04 -0.11
N GLN A 364 57.95 1.18 -1.02
CA GLN A 364 57.71 -0.25 -0.73
C GLN A 364 58.94 -0.95 -0.13
N ALA A 365 60.15 -0.57 -0.57
CA ALA A 365 61.41 -1.10 -0.05
C ALA A 365 61.77 -0.61 1.37
N GLY A 366 60.97 0.29 1.95
CA GLY A 366 61.20 0.86 3.27
C GLY A 366 62.16 2.04 3.26
N TYR A 367 62.21 2.84 2.20
CA TYR A 367 62.93 4.11 2.21
C TYR A 367 61.98 5.24 2.61
N TRP A 368 62.19 5.81 3.80
CA TRP A 368 61.30 6.80 4.43
C TRP A 368 61.93 8.19 4.41
N ARG A 369 61.18 9.19 3.94
CA ARG A 369 61.53 10.61 4.03
C ARG A 369 60.57 11.34 4.96
N ASP A 370 61.14 12.06 5.91
CA ASP A 370 60.44 13.01 6.76
C ASP A 370 60.98 14.44 6.56
N ALA A 371 60.58 15.38 7.42
CA ALA A 371 61.06 16.76 7.38
C ALA A 371 62.58 16.92 7.59
N ARG A 372 63.26 15.89 8.14
CA ARG A 372 64.70 15.89 8.42
C ARG A 372 65.52 15.32 7.26
N GLY A 373 64.91 14.51 6.40
CA GLY A 373 65.56 13.90 5.24
C GLY A 373 65.08 12.47 4.97
N GLY A 374 65.73 11.81 4.01
CA GLY A 374 65.45 10.42 3.63
C GLY A 374 66.40 9.42 4.30
N ARG A 375 65.87 8.29 4.78
CA ARG A 375 66.66 7.17 5.31
C ARG A 375 65.99 5.84 5.00
N SER A 376 66.78 4.77 4.92
CA SER A 376 66.23 3.42 4.94
C SER A 376 65.75 3.06 6.34
N VAL A 377 64.52 2.58 6.44
CA VAL A 377 63.95 1.92 7.62
C VAL A 377 63.76 0.42 7.39
N TRP A 378 64.37 -0.13 6.34
CA TRP A 378 64.32 -1.56 6.07
C TRP A 378 64.80 -2.38 7.27
N VAL A 379 64.10 -3.49 7.53
CA VAL A 379 64.39 -4.44 8.62
C VAL A 379 64.54 -5.83 8.01
N ASP A 380 65.46 -6.62 8.55
CA ASP A 380 65.64 -8.01 8.12
C ASP A 380 64.35 -8.82 8.34
N PRO A 381 63.91 -9.67 7.39
CA PRO A 381 62.73 -10.52 7.55
C PRO A 381 62.74 -11.42 8.80
N GLY A 382 63.92 -11.79 9.32
CA GLY A 382 64.06 -12.52 10.58
C GLY A 382 63.75 -11.68 11.84
N GLU A 383 63.68 -10.36 11.71
CA GLU A 383 63.35 -9.38 12.76
C GLU A 383 61.91 -8.84 12.67
N TYR A 384 61.06 -9.43 11.80
CA TYR A 384 59.63 -9.09 11.73
C TYR A 384 58.91 -9.51 13.02
N GLN A 385 57.95 -8.68 13.44
CA GLN A 385 57.29 -8.82 14.73
C GLN A 385 55.76 -8.74 14.63
N PHE A 386 55.21 -8.16 13.57
CA PHE A 386 53.77 -7.94 13.42
C PHE A 386 53.08 -9.00 12.52
N GLY A 387 52.03 -9.62 13.07
CA GLY A 387 51.18 -10.59 12.37
C GLY A 387 51.75 -12.01 12.25
N ALA A 388 50.93 -12.93 11.70
CA ALA A 388 51.28 -14.35 11.58
C ALA A 388 52.43 -14.63 10.60
N GLN A 389 52.61 -13.79 9.58
CA GLN A 389 53.71 -13.95 8.61
C GLN A 389 55.10 -13.61 9.18
N ALA A 390 55.19 -12.83 10.26
CA ALA A 390 56.46 -12.57 10.95
C ALA A 390 57.12 -13.85 11.47
N LEU A 391 56.31 -14.79 11.97
CA LEU A 391 56.78 -16.11 12.35
C LEU A 391 57.25 -16.94 11.15
N ALA A 392 56.55 -16.86 10.02
CA ALA A 392 56.91 -17.58 8.81
C ALA A 392 58.26 -17.10 8.25
N SER A 393 58.47 -15.78 8.15
CA SER A 393 59.74 -15.20 7.69
C SER A 393 60.91 -15.55 8.61
N ARG A 394 60.70 -15.58 9.94
CA ARG A 394 61.73 -15.97 10.90
C ARG A 394 62.08 -17.46 10.84
N LYS A 395 61.08 -18.32 10.63
CA LYS A 395 61.30 -19.75 10.36
C LYS A 395 62.14 -19.93 9.10
N GLU A 396 61.79 -19.24 8.03
CA GLU A 396 62.52 -19.32 6.75
C GLU A 396 63.99 -18.88 6.89
N THR A 397 64.28 -17.83 7.65
CA THR A 397 65.67 -17.39 7.91
C THR A 397 66.48 -18.44 8.67
N ILE A 398 65.88 -19.08 9.69
CA ILE A 398 66.55 -20.15 10.46
C ILE A 398 66.73 -21.40 9.58
N GLU A 399 65.74 -21.76 8.77
CA GLU A 399 65.82 -22.86 7.82
C GLU A 399 66.94 -22.64 6.79
N ARG A 400 67.07 -21.42 6.24
CA ARG A 400 68.19 -21.06 5.34
C ARG A 400 69.54 -21.18 6.05
N ARG A 401 69.64 -20.77 7.33
CA ARG A 401 70.86 -20.93 8.14
C ARG A 401 71.18 -22.40 8.39
N LEU A 402 70.17 -23.23 8.68
CA LEU A 402 70.34 -24.69 8.83
C LEU A 402 70.88 -25.31 7.54
N VAL A 403 70.35 -24.94 6.37
CA VAL A 403 70.87 -25.42 5.07
C VAL A 403 72.34 -25.03 4.86
N GLN A 404 72.75 -23.82 5.27
CA GLN A 404 74.15 -23.40 5.20
C GLN A 404 75.05 -24.23 6.13
N LEU A 405 74.62 -24.44 7.37
CA LEU A 405 75.36 -25.23 8.37
C LEU A 405 75.45 -26.70 7.96
N ASP A 406 74.38 -27.29 7.42
CA ASP A 406 74.37 -28.67 6.91
C ASP A 406 75.33 -28.84 5.71
N ARG A 407 75.47 -27.82 4.85
CA ARG A 407 76.49 -27.82 3.77
C ARG A 407 77.90 -27.77 4.32
N GLN A 408 78.17 -26.94 5.34
CA GLN A 408 79.47 -26.86 5.99
C GLN A 408 79.84 -28.18 6.69
N LEU A 409 78.89 -28.78 7.41
CA LEU A 409 79.03 -30.12 7.97
C LEU A 409 79.37 -31.10 6.84
N THR A 410 78.57 -31.19 5.79
CA THR A 410 78.84 -32.13 4.68
C THR A 410 80.24 -31.96 4.08
N GLY A 411 80.75 -30.72 3.98
CA GLY A 411 82.13 -30.43 3.59
C GLY A 411 83.17 -31.01 4.56
N ILE A 412 83.05 -30.68 5.85
CA ILE A 412 83.94 -31.18 6.91
C ILE A 412 83.90 -32.72 6.99
N ALA A 413 82.74 -33.35 6.81
CA ALA A 413 82.59 -34.80 6.83
C ALA A 413 83.33 -35.48 5.66
N ARG A 414 83.35 -34.86 4.47
CA ARG A 414 84.14 -35.35 3.32
C ARG A 414 85.64 -35.25 3.61
N ASP A 415 86.09 -34.10 4.13
CA ASP A 415 87.49 -33.89 4.49
C ASP A 415 87.94 -34.87 5.59
N GLN A 416 87.08 -35.15 6.58
CA GLN A 416 87.34 -36.17 7.60
C GLN A 416 87.43 -37.57 7.00
N GLN A 417 86.59 -37.90 6.02
CA GLN A 417 86.63 -39.20 5.34
C GLN A 417 87.92 -39.36 4.53
N ASP A 418 88.38 -38.31 3.86
CA ASP A 418 89.61 -38.33 3.06
C ASP A 418 90.86 -38.40 3.94
N VAL A 419 90.93 -37.61 5.02
CA VAL A 419 92.02 -37.69 6.01
C VAL A 419 92.02 -39.05 6.71
N GLN A 420 90.85 -39.61 7.04
CA GLN A 420 90.75 -40.94 7.62
C GLN A 420 91.24 -42.02 6.65
N ARG A 421 90.92 -41.93 5.34
CA ARG A 421 91.44 -42.87 4.32
C ARG A 421 92.97 -42.81 4.24
N GLN A 422 93.54 -41.61 4.18
CA GLN A 422 95.00 -41.41 4.13
C GLN A 422 95.69 -41.91 5.40
N HIS A 423 95.10 -41.64 6.57
CA HIS A 423 95.60 -42.14 7.86
C HIS A 423 95.55 -43.66 7.92
N THR A 424 94.46 -44.28 7.45
CA THR A 424 94.34 -45.74 7.43
C THR A 424 95.40 -46.34 6.49
N ALA A 425 95.60 -45.78 5.29
CA ALA A 425 96.63 -46.23 4.37
C ALA A 425 98.06 -46.11 4.94
N ALA A 426 98.37 -45.03 5.66
CA ALA A 426 99.67 -44.83 6.29
C ALA A 426 99.88 -45.73 7.53
N VAL A 427 98.83 -46.03 8.29
CA VAL A 427 98.90 -47.00 9.40
C VAL A 427 99.14 -48.41 8.88
N GLU A 428 98.49 -48.79 7.78
CA GLU A 428 98.66 -50.11 7.18
C GLU A 428 100.10 -50.31 6.68
N ALA A 429 100.71 -49.32 6.02
CA ALA A 429 102.12 -49.41 5.61
C ALA A 429 103.13 -49.60 6.78
N SER A 430 102.77 -49.19 8.02
CA SER A 430 103.63 -49.38 9.21
C SER A 430 103.57 -50.80 9.78
N LYS A 431 102.53 -51.58 9.47
CA LYS A 431 102.27 -52.89 10.09
C LYS A 431 102.85 -54.07 9.31
N GLY A 432 103.33 -53.86 8.07
CA GLY A 432 103.74 -54.94 7.17
C GLY A 432 104.82 -55.90 7.69
N HIS A 433 105.75 -55.43 8.53
CA HIS A 433 106.81 -56.28 9.08
C HIS A 433 106.37 -57.21 10.22
N ARG A 434 105.33 -56.84 11.00
CA ARG A 434 104.80 -57.72 12.07
C ARG A 434 103.76 -58.71 11.55
N ALA A 435 103.20 -58.45 10.38
CA ALA A 435 102.11 -59.24 9.81
C ALA A 435 102.58 -60.62 9.30
N ALA A 436 103.79 -60.70 8.74
CA ALA A 436 104.34 -61.95 8.18
C ALA A 436 104.65 -63.02 9.24
N GLU A 437 105.10 -62.63 10.44
CA GLU A 437 105.38 -63.57 11.54
C GLU A 437 104.10 -64.15 12.16
N GLU A 438 103.03 -63.35 12.27
CA GLU A 438 101.77 -63.79 12.86
C GLU A 438 100.98 -64.73 11.93
N LEU A 439 101.04 -64.49 10.61
CA LEU A 439 100.46 -65.35 9.57
C LEU A 439 101.05 -66.78 9.60
N ALA A 440 102.35 -66.90 9.83
CA ALA A 440 103.03 -68.20 9.93
C ALA A 440 102.66 -68.97 11.21
N ARG A 441 102.40 -68.27 12.32
CA ARG A 441 102.13 -68.89 13.63
C ARG A 441 100.69 -69.40 13.78
N ARG A 442 99.69 -68.74 13.18
CA ARG A 442 98.26 -69.08 13.32
C ARG A 442 97.62 -69.67 12.05
N GLY A 443 98.42 -70.12 11.09
CA GLY A 443 97.96 -70.60 9.77
C GLY A 443 96.87 -71.69 9.81
N GLU A 444 96.95 -72.68 10.71
CA GLU A 444 95.92 -73.73 10.81
C GLU A 444 94.56 -73.21 11.32
N GLU A 445 94.56 -72.20 12.19
CA GLU A 445 93.36 -71.57 12.73
C GLU A 445 92.63 -70.78 11.63
N PHE A 446 93.40 -70.07 10.79
CA PHE A 446 92.87 -69.32 9.65
C PHE A 446 92.29 -70.24 8.55
N GLU A 447 92.93 -71.37 8.25
CA GLU A 447 92.42 -72.32 7.26
C GLU A 447 91.14 -73.04 7.73
N ARG A 448 91.03 -73.35 9.02
CA ARG A 448 89.78 -73.89 9.60
C ARG A 448 88.66 -72.85 9.54
N ALA A 449 88.94 -71.59 9.87
CA ALA A 449 87.98 -70.50 9.77
C ALA A 449 87.50 -70.27 8.32
N ARG A 450 88.42 -70.32 7.33
CA ARG A 450 88.09 -70.22 5.89
C ARG A 450 87.15 -71.33 5.41
N ARG A 451 87.28 -72.56 5.92
CA ARG A 451 86.38 -73.68 5.59
C ARG A 451 85.01 -73.57 6.24
N GLN A 452 84.92 -73.03 7.46
CA GLN A 452 83.67 -72.92 8.23
C GLN A 452 82.82 -71.69 7.83
N LEU A 453 83.48 -70.60 7.44
CA LEU A 453 82.82 -69.32 7.16
C LEU A 453 81.69 -69.39 6.11
N PRO A 454 81.81 -70.11 4.97
CA PRO A 454 80.72 -70.17 3.98
C PRO A 454 79.42 -70.76 4.53
N ALA A 455 79.50 -71.80 5.38
CA ALA A 455 78.33 -72.44 5.97
C ALA A 455 77.66 -71.55 7.03
N LEU A 456 78.46 -70.88 7.88
CA LEU A 456 77.95 -69.93 8.89
C LEU A 456 77.32 -68.69 8.22
N ARG A 457 77.93 -68.19 7.15
CA ARG A 457 77.40 -67.09 6.34
C ARG A 457 76.07 -67.47 5.68
N ALA A 458 75.96 -68.68 5.14
CA ALA A 458 74.70 -69.18 4.59
C ALA A 458 73.60 -69.27 5.68
N ALA A 459 73.92 -69.79 6.86
CA ALA A 459 72.98 -69.84 7.99
C ALA A 459 72.52 -68.44 8.44
N ARG A 460 73.42 -67.44 8.50
CA ARG A 460 73.03 -66.05 8.79
C ARG A 460 72.11 -65.48 7.70
N ILE A 461 72.41 -65.73 6.42
CA ILE A 461 71.59 -65.23 5.30
C ILE A 461 70.19 -65.83 5.39
N THR A 462 70.05 -67.14 5.59
CA THR A 462 68.73 -67.79 5.73
C THR A 462 67.95 -67.26 6.94
N ALA A 463 68.59 -67.09 8.10
CA ALA A 463 67.95 -66.49 9.27
C ALA A 463 67.56 -65.01 9.04
N GLY A 464 68.40 -64.27 8.30
CA GLY A 464 68.13 -62.88 7.89
C GLY A 464 66.96 -62.76 6.92
N ASP A 465 66.86 -63.63 5.92
CA ASP A 465 65.74 -63.66 4.97
C ASP A 465 64.42 -64.03 5.67
N GLN A 466 64.46 -64.99 6.60
CA GLN A 466 63.30 -65.35 7.42
C GLN A 466 62.84 -64.19 8.31
N TRP A 467 63.77 -63.49 8.97
CA TRP A 467 63.46 -62.29 9.74
C TRP A 467 62.88 -61.19 8.86
N GLN A 468 63.49 -60.88 7.70
CA GLN A 468 62.99 -59.86 6.78
C GLN A 468 61.58 -60.16 6.26
N ARG A 469 61.28 -61.44 5.98
CA ARG A 469 59.93 -61.87 5.61
C ARG A 469 58.93 -61.61 6.73
N LEU A 470 59.25 -62.04 7.95
CA LEU A 470 58.37 -61.86 9.12
C LEU A 470 58.22 -60.39 9.52
N ASP A 471 59.26 -59.57 9.36
CA ASP A 471 59.20 -58.13 9.58
C ASP A 471 58.24 -57.44 8.59
N ARG A 472 58.26 -57.84 7.31
CA ARG A 472 57.28 -57.36 6.32
C ARG A 472 55.85 -57.76 6.66
N GLU A 473 55.63 -59.01 7.08
CA GLU A 473 54.32 -59.49 7.51
C GLU A 473 53.83 -58.76 8.77
N TYR A 474 54.72 -58.52 9.74
CA TYR A 474 54.42 -57.71 10.93
C TYR A 474 54.00 -56.28 10.57
N VAL A 475 54.75 -55.60 9.68
CA VAL A 475 54.40 -54.25 9.21
C VAL A 475 53.08 -54.25 8.44
N SER A 476 52.81 -55.26 7.62
CA SER A 476 51.54 -55.44 6.90
C SER A 476 50.37 -55.65 7.85
N ALA A 477 50.53 -56.51 8.84
CA ALA A 477 49.53 -56.75 9.88
C ALA A 477 49.27 -55.51 10.73
N GLY A 478 50.31 -54.72 11.03
CA GLY A 478 50.20 -53.44 11.72
C GLY A 478 49.31 -52.44 10.96
N LYS A 479 49.53 -52.30 9.64
CA LYS A 479 48.66 -51.50 8.77
C LYS A 479 47.22 -52.00 8.79
N GLY A 480 47.01 -53.31 8.68
CA GLY A 480 45.69 -53.92 8.74
C GLY A 480 44.95 -53.67 10.06
N ARG A 481 45.67 -53.67 11.20
CA ARG A 481 45.12 -53.29 12.50
C ARG A 481 44.72 -51.81 12.52
N ASP A 482 45.60 -50.93 12.06
CA ASP A 482 45.34 -49.49 12.08
C ASP A 482 44.16 -49.10 11.16
N ASP A 483 44.01 -49.76 10.02
CA ASP A 483 42.85 -49.58 9.12
C ASP A 483 41.55 -50.11 9.75
N ALA A 484 41.58 -51.28 10.41
CA ALA A 484 40.43 -51.80 11.15
C ALA A 484 40.04 -50.88 12.32
N ASP A 485 41.02 -50.32 13.03
CA ASP A 485 40.82 -49.32 14.08
C ASP A 485 40.21 -48.03 13.56
N ARG A 486 40.66 -47.54 12.40
CA ARG A 486 40.10 -46.36 11.74
C ARG A 486 38.64 -46.59 11.34
N ALA A 487 38.37 -47.69 10.63
CA ALA A 487 37.03 -48.04 10.18
C ALA A 487 36.04 -48.20 11.35
N TYR A 488 36.50 -48.80 12.47
CA TYR A 488 35.72 -48.91 13.70
C TYR A 488 35.39 -47.54 14.29
N LYS A 489 36.40 -46.66 14.44
CA LYS A 489 36.20 -45.31 14.99
C LYS A 489 35.25 -44.46 14.14
N GLU A 490 35.44 -44.44 12.82
CA GLU A 490 34.58 -43.70 11.90
C GLU A 490 33.13 -44.18 11.95
N THR A 491 32.91 -45.50 11.99
CA THR A 491 31.56 -46.07 12.08
C THR A 491 30.93 -45.81 13.45
N HIS A 492 31.72 -45.86 14.52
CA HIS A 492 31.25 -45.55 15.88
C HIS A 492 30.84 -44.07 16.02
N GLU A 493 31.66 -43.15 15.53
CA GLU A 493 31.35 -41.72 15.55
C GLU A 493 30.09 -41.40 14.72
N ARG A 494 29.93 -42.04 13.55
CA ARG A 494 28.72 -41.93 12.74
C ARG A 494 27.48 -42.47 13.47
N LEU A 495 27.60 -43.62 14.13
CA LEU A 495 26.50 -44.20 14.91
C LEU A 495 26.06 -43.24 16.03
N VAL A 496 27.01 -42.74 16.84
CA VAL A 496 26.71 -41.83 17.95
C VAL A 496 26.06 -40.52 17.45
N ALA A 497 26.54 -39.97 16.34
CA ALA A 497 25.95 -38.78 15.75
C ALA A 497 24.51 -39.02 15.28
N THR A 498 24.28 -40.12 14.54
CA THR A 498 22.96 -40.49 14.02
C THR A 498 21.96 -40.86 15.13
N GLU A 499 22.41 -41.49 16.22
CA GLU A 499 21.57 -41.78 17.40
C GLU A 499 21.12 -40.48 18.07
N ARG A 500 22.06 -39.56 18.33
CA ARG A 500 21.76 -38.27 18.96
C ARG A 500 20.76 -37.45 18.15
N ASP A 501 20.90 -37.45 16.84
CA ASP A 501 19.99 -36.73 15.95
C ASP A 501 18.62 -37.41 15.87
N ALA A 502 18.58 -38.75 15.85
CA ALA A 502 17.33 -39.51 15.88
C ALA A 502 16.54 -39.30 17.18
N GLU A 503 17.20 -39.23 18.33
CA GLU A 503 16.57 -38.96 19.63
C GLU A 503 16.00 -37.54 19.75
N LYS A 504 16.75 -36.53 19.29
CA LYS A 504 16.26 -35.15 19.24
C LYS A 504 15.04 -35.05 18.34
N TYR A 505 15.14 -35.60 17.13
CA TYR A 505 14.06 -35.63 16.17
C TYR A 505 12.81 -36.33 16.72
N GLU A 506 12.98 -37.47 17.40
CA GLU A 506 11.86 -38.21 17.99
C GLU A 506 11.12 -37.38 19.06
N ARG A 507 11.84 -36.64 19.90
CA ARG A 507 11.25 -35.75 20.90
C ARG A 507 10.46 -34.62 20.23
N GLU A 508 11.09 -33.88 19.32
CA GLU A 508 10.44 -32.78 18.60
C GLU A 508 9.22 -33.26 17.80
N TRP A 509 9.33 -34.42 17.15
CA TRP A 509 8.24 -35.01 16.39
C TRP A 509 7.06 -35.39 17.30
N ARG A 510 7.33 -36.03 18.45
CA ARG A 510 6.28 -36.39 19.43
C ARG A 510 5.57 -35.15 19.97
N GLU A 511 6.31 -34.13 20.38
CA GLU A 511 5.74 -32.86 20.85
C GLU A 511 4.82 -32.22 19.80
N ARG A 512 5.28 -32.16 18.55
CA ARG A 512 4.48 -31.63 17.43
C ARG A 512 3.26 -32.50 17.14
N PHE A 513 3.41 -33.82 17.19
CA PHE A 513 2.33 -34.77 16.97
C PHE A 513 1.24 -34.67 18.05
N ASP A 514 1.63 -34.60 19.32
CA ASP A 514 0.71 -34.45 20.44
C ASP A 514 -0.03 -33.11 20.36
N MET A 515 0.68 -32.03 20.02
CA MET A 515 0.06 -30.72 19.77
C MET A 515 -0.95 -30.77 18.62
N GLN A 516 -0.63 -31.38 17.47
CA GLN A 516 -1.58 -31.48 16.34
C GLN A 516 -2.76 -32.41 16.66
N THR A 517 -2.54 -33.44 17.47
CA THR A 517 -3.61 -34.34 17.94
C THR A 517 -4.58 -33.60 18.86
N ALA A 518 -4.07 -32.81 19.80
CA ALA A 518 -4.88 -31.94 20.65
C ALA A 518 -5.67 -30.90 19.83
N ARG A 519 -5.04 -30.26 18.85
CA ARG A 519 -5.72 -29.32 17.93
C ARG A 519 -6.83 -30.00 17.13
N THR A 520 -6.58 -31.21 16.63
CA THR A 520 -7.58 -31.99 15.90
C THR A 520 -8.76 -32.41 16.80
N ALA A 521 -8.49 -32.73 18.07
CA ALA A 521 -9.53 -33.01 19.06
C ALA A 521 -10.39 -31.77 19.33
N SER A 522 -9.77 -30.60 19.56
CA SER A 522 -10.48 -29.32 19.71
C SER A 522 -11.32 -28.96 18.48
N SER A 523 -10.75 -29.11 17.28
CA SER A 523 -11.47 -28.89 16.01
C SER A 523 -12.68 -29.83 15.84
N ARG A 524 -12.59 -31.08 16.32
CA ARG A 524 -13.74 -32.00 16.33
C ARG A 524 -14.81 -31.59 17.34
N GLU A 525 -14.42 -31.04 18.49
CA GLU A 525 -15.37 -30.51 19.47
C GLU A 525 -16.08 -29.26 18.93
N GLN A 526 -15.34 -28.31 18.36
CA GLN A 526 -15.90 -27.13 17.70
C GLN A 526 -16.87 -27.51 16.58
N LYS A 527 -16.51 -28.50 15.74
CA LYS A 527 -17.40 -29.02 14.68
C LYS A 527 -18.78 -29.41 15.23
N ARG A 528 -18.84 -30.00 16.43
CA ARG A 528 -20.11 -30.46 17.05
C ARG A 528 -20.97 -29.30 17.55
N ARG A 529 -20.39 -28.12 17.78
CA ARG A 529 -21.11 -26.92 18.20
C ARG A 529 -21.83 -26.23 17.03
N PHE A 530 -21.39 -26.46 15.79
CA PHE A 530 -22.04 -25.90 14.61
C PHE A 530 -23.26 -26.72 14.18
N PRO A 531 -24.39 -26.06 13.83
CA PRO A 531 -25.49 -26.69 13.13
C PRO A 531 -25.02 -27.41 11.84
N ALA A 532 -25.55 -28.61 11.59
CA ALA A 532 -25.14 -29.43 10.45
C ALA A 532 -25.28 -28.72 9.09
N ARG A 533 -26.28 -27.84 8.95
CA ARG A 533 -26.55 -27.05 7.73
C ARG A 533 -25.44 -26.04 7.40
N TRP A 534 -24.72 -25.53 8.40
CA TRP A 534 -23.65 -24.53 8.21
C TRP A 534 -22.35 -25.16 7.71
N ILE A 535 -22.13 -26.44 8.02
CA ILE A 535 -20.89 -27.16 7.72
C ILE A 535 -21.05 -28.13 6.54
N THR A 536 -22.10 -27.96 5.73
CA THR A 536 -22.25 -28.69 4.47
C THR A 536 -21.18 -28.25 3.49
N ARG A 537 -20.81 -29.15 2.57
CA ARG A 537 -19.76 -28.84 1.58
C ARG A 537 -20.15 -27.66 0.69
N GLU A 538 -21.41 -27.60 0.27
CA GLU A 538 -21.95 -26.51 -0.55
C GLU A 538 -21.86 -25.16 0.17
N LYS A 539 -22.20 -25.11 1.47
CA LYS A 539 -22.07 -23.86 2.23
C LYS A 539 -20.64 -23.44 2.50
N LEU A 540 -19.74 -24.38 2.74
CA LEU A 540 -18.32 -24.06 2.86
C LEU A 540 -17.77 -23.47 1.56
N ILE A 541 -18.16 -24.00 0.40
CA ILE A 541 -17.77 -23.46 -0.91
C ILE A 541 -18.33 -22.05 -1.10
N ASP A 542 -19.63 -21.84 -0.86
CA ASP A 542 -20.30 -20.53 -0.95
C ASP A 542 -19.63 -19.48 -0.04
N LEU A 543 -19.25 -19.85 1.19
CA LEU A 543 -18.53 -18.96 2.10
C LEU A 543 -17.10 -18.65 1.60
N CYS A 544 -16.38 -19.64 1.07
CA CYS A 544 -15.05 -19.43 0.48
C CYS A 544 -15.12 -18.58 -0.79
N GLU A 545 -16.16 -18.69 -1.62
CA GLU A 545 -16.32 -17.86 -2.81
C GLU A 545 -16.66 -16.41 -2.46
N ARG A 546 -17.46 -16.18 -1.42
CA ARG A 546 -17.87 -14.83 -1.00
C ARG A 546 -16.78 -14.07 -0.24
N PHE A 547 -16.02 -14.77 0.60
CA PHE A 547 -15.07 -14.13 1.51
C PHE A 547 -13.64 -14.60 1.33
N GLU A 548 -13.35 -15.63 0.53
CA GLU A 548 -12.03 -16.27 0.38
C GLU A 548 -11.53 -16.98 1.65
N ASN A 549 -11.40 -16.25 2.75
CA ASN A 549 -10.88 -16.73 4.03
C ASN A 549 -11.55 -16.03 5.24
N ALA A 550 -11.31 -16.57 6.43
CA ALA A 550 -11.82 -16.05 7.70
C ALA A 550 -11.37 -14.61 7.97
N ARG A 551 -10.16 -14.23 7.53
CA ARG A 551 -9.61 -12.88 7.75
C ARG A 551 -10.35 -11.82 6.94
N GLN A 552 -10.70 -12.11 5.69
CA GLN A 552 -11.50 -11.21 4.85
C GLN A 552 -12.94 -11.11 5.35
N ALA A 553 -13.51 -12.21 5.87
CA ALA A 553 -14.81 -12.16 6.55
C ALA A 553 -14.77 -11.26 7.81
N GLN A 554 -13.67 -11.28 8.59
CA GLN A 554 -13.45 -10.34 9.70
C GLN A 554 -13.32 -8.90 9.21
N LEU A 555 -12.53 -8.63 8.16
CA LEU A 555 -12.42 -7.28 7.59
C LEU A 555 -13.77 -6.75 7.09
N ARG A 556 -14.61 -7.62 6.50
CA ARG A 556 -15.97 -7.27 6.13
C ARG A 556 -16.83 -6.95 7.36
N SER A 557 -16.71 -7.74 8.43
CA SER A 557 -17.40 -7.46 9.70
C SER A 557 -16.99 -6.11 10.28
N ASP A 558 -15.69 -5.80 10.30
CA ASP A 558 -15.17 -4.51 10.76
C ASP A 558 -15.67 -3.35 9.89
N ALA A 559 -15.75 -3.55 8.57
CA ALA A 559 -16.31 -2.56 7.65
C ALA A 559 -17.81 -2.33 7.88
N VAL A 560 -18.59 -3.40 8.08
CA VAL A 560 -20.03 -3.30 8.41
C VAL A 560 -20.22 -2.58 9.75
N GLU A 561 -19.40 -2.90 10.75
CA GLU A 561 -19.46 -2.25 12.06
C GLU A 561 -19.10 -0.76 11.95
N LYS A 562 -18.10 -0.41 11.14
CA LYS A 562 -17.76 0.99 10.85
C LYS A 562 -18.88 1.72 10.12
N ASP A 563 -19.51 1.10 9.11
CA ASP A 563 -20.66 1.66 8.39
C ASP A 563 -21.82 1.91 9.37
N LEU A 564 -22.09 0.98 10.28
CA LEU A 564 -23.14 1.10 11.29
C LEU A 564 -22.85 2.23 12.29
N GLN A 565 -21.59 2.45 12.68
CA GLN A 565 -21.19 3.50 13.62
C GLN A 565 -21.13 4.89 12.99
N GLN A 566 -20.73 5.00 11.73
CA GLN A 566 -20.49 6.28 11.05
C GLN A 566 -21.66 6.73 10.17
N GLY A 567 -22.51 5.80 9.73
CA GLY A 567 -23.65 6.09 8.86
C GLY A 567 -24.80 6.79 9.57
N GLN A 568 -25.55 7.60 8.82
CA GLN A 568 -26.81 8.16 9.27
C GLN A 568 -27.94 7.18 8.92
N TRP A 569 -28.48 6.53 9.95
CA TRP A 569 -29.48 5.47 9.79
C TRP A 569 -30.80 5.88 10.40
N GLU A 570 -31.89 5.47 9.75
CA GLU A 570 -33.20 5.45 10.39
C GLU A 570 -33.32 4.17 11.22
N THR A 571 -33.72 4.29 12.49
CA THR A 571 -33.85 3.17 13.43
C THR A 571 -35.29 2.92 13.87
N ASP A 572 -36.21 3.85 13.62
CA ASP A 572 -37.63 3.72 13.93
C ASP A 572 -38.33 2.79 12.92
N ALA A 573 -38.78 1.62 13.40
CA ALA A 573 -39.51 0.67 12.60
C ALA A 573 -40.89 1.19 12.12
N ALA A 574 -41.48 2.15 12.84
CA ALA A 574 -42.79 2.71 12.50
C ALA A 574 -42.77 3.55 11.21
N VAL A 575 -41.59 3.86 10.67
CA VAL A 575 -41.45 4.63 9.42
C VAL A 575 -42.01 3.88 8.22
N GLU A 576 -41.90 2.54 8.18
CA GLU A 576 -42.51 1.74 7.11
C GLU A 576 -44.04 1.86 7.12
N GLU A 577 -44.66 1.79 8.30
CA GLU A 577 -46.11 1.95 8.46
C GLU A 577 -46.57 3.37 8.11
N LYS A 578 -45.84 4.39 8.59
CA LYS A 578 -46.11 5.81 8.25
C LYS A 578 -46.01 6.06 6.74
N HIS A 579 -45.05 5.44 6.06
CA HIS A 579 -44.93 5.52 4.60
C HIS A 579 -46.14 4.88 3.91
N THR A 580 -46.55 3.69 4.32
CA THR A 580 -47.74 3.02 3.75
C THR A 580 -49.00 3.86 3.94
N LEU A 581 -49.21 4.45 5.13
CA LEU A 581 -50.34 5.32 5.40
C LEU A 581 -50.32 6.57 4.51
N MET A 582 -49.18 7.26 4.44
CA MET A 582 -49.02 8.47 3.62
C MET A 582 -49.20 8.17 2.12
N GLN A 583 -48.73 7.02 1.65
CA GLN A 583 -48.92 6.57 0.28
C GLN A 583 -50.41 6.42 -0.06
N ALA A 584 -51.20 5.87 0.87
CA ALA A 584 -52.65 5.79 0.73
C ALA A 584 -53.32 7.19 0.75
N THR A 585 -52.86 8.10 1.62
CA THR A 585 -53.36 9.49 1.67
C THR A 585 -53.12 10.24 0.36
N VAL A 586 -51.91 10.17 -0.19
CA VAL A 586 -51.57 10.78 -1.49
C VAL A 586 -52.39 10.16 -2.63
N GLY A 587 -52.58 8.83 -2.61
CA GLY A 587 -53.46 8.14 -3.56
C GLY A 587 -54.91 8.63 -3.51
N GLY A 588 -55.45 8.86 -2.31
CA GLY A 588 -56.80 9.41 -2.12
C GLY A 588 -56.92 10.85 -2.61
N GLN A 589 -55.95 11.72 -2.31
CA GLN A 589 -55.92 13.11 -2.77
C GLN A 589 -55.82 13.22 -4.30
N LEU A 590 -55.04 12.34 -4.94
CA LEU A 590 -54.96 12.26 -6.40
C LEU A 590 -56.34 11.98 -7.01
N ALA A 591 -57.07 11.00 -6.48
CA ALA A 591 -58.41 10.66 -6.97
C ALA A 591 -59.39 11.84 -6.81
N GLN A 592 -59.36 12.52 -5.66
CA GLN A 592 -60.20 13.70 -5.40
C GLN A 592 -59.85 14.87 -6.34
N LEU A 593 -58.57 15.09 -6.63
CA LEU A 593 -58.14 16.13 -7.55
C LEU A 593 -58.65 15.86 -8.98
N GLU A 594 -58.57 14.61 -9.45
CA GLU A 594 -59.09 14.23 -10.77
C GLU A 594 -60.60 14.46 -10.87
N GLU A 595 -61.36 14.14 -9.82
CA GLU A 595 -62.79 14.43 -9.75
C GLU A 595 -63.08 15.94 -9.83
N ARG A 596 -62.39 16.76 -9.04
CA ARG A 596 -62.54 18.23 -9.08
C ARG A 596 -62.15 18.83 -10.43
N LYS A 597 -61.10 18.31 -11.09
CA LYS A 597 -60.72 18.70 -12.45
C LYS A 597 -61.81 18.38 -13.46
N ALA A 598 -62.42 17.20 -13.37
CA ALA A 598 -63.55 16.82 -14.19
C ALA A 598 -64.77 17.75 -13.97
N SER A 599 -65.10 18.07 -12.71
CA SER A 599 -66.17 19.02 -12.37
C SER A 599 -65.90 20.44 -12.90
N ASN A 600 -64.66 20.94 -12.79
CA ASN A 600 -64.28 22.25 -13.33
C ASN A 600 -64.36 22.27 -14.87
N ALA A 601 -63.96 21.18 -15.54
CA ALA A 601 -64.12 21.04 -16.99
C ALA A 601 -65.61 21.07 -17.41
N ALA A 602 -66.48 20.36 -16.68
CA ALA A 602 -67.92 20.40 -16.91
C ALA A 602 -68.53 21.80 -16.68
N ALA A 603 -68.08 22.50 -15.63
CA ALA A 603 -68.51 23.88 -15.35
C ALA A 603 -68.07 24.85 -16.46
N SER A 604 -66.88 24.68 -17.03
CA SER A 604 -66.41 25.44 -18.20
C SER A 604 -67.34 25.27 -19.41
N ILE A 605 -67.77 24.03 -19.68
CA ILE A 605 -68.74 23.74 -20.75
C ILE A 605 -70.09 24.42 -20.45
N ALA A 606 -70.57 24.36 -19.21
CA ALA A 606 -71.82 25.01 -18.80
C ALA A 606 -71.79 26.53 -18.98
N VAL A 607 -70.67 27.18 -18.66
CA VAL A 607 -70.47 28.62 -18.90
C VAL A 607 -70.54 28.96 -20.38
N ASN A 608 -69.88 28.19 -21.25
CA ASN A 608 -69.94 28.39 -22.70
C ASN A 608 -71.37 28.26 -23.22
N ASN A 609 -72.11 27.24 -22.78
CA ASN A 609 -73.52 27.04 -23.18
C ASN A 609 -74.43 28.18 -22.69
N ALA A 610 -74.22 28.67 -21.46
CA ALA A 610 -74.98 29.80 -20.92
C ALA A 610 -74.66 31.10 -21.68
N ARG A 611 -73.39 31.31 -22.05
CA ARG A 611 -72.94 32.45 -22.86
C ARG A 611 -73.58 32.46 -24.24
N GLU A 612 -73.62 31.32 -24.93
CA GLU A 612 -74.28 31.19 -26.24
C GLU A 612 -75.77 31.54 -26.17
N ARG A 613 -76.48 31.05 -25.16
CA ARG A 613 -77.89 31.40 -24.93
C ARG A 613 -78.08 32.89 -24.67
N TYR A 614 -77.21 33.50 -23.87
CA TYR A 614 -77.24 34.94 -23.62
C TYR A 614 -77.01 35.75 -24.92
N ILE A 615 -76.04 35.35 -25.75
CA ILE A 615 -75.79 35.95 -27.07
C ILE A 615 -77.04 35.89 -27.95
N ASP A 616 -77.72 34.74 -28.00
CA ASP A 616 -78.90 34.53 -28.83
C ASP A 616 -80.08 35.42 -28.38
N VAL A 617 -80.34 35.49 -27.07
CA VAL A 617 -81.39 36.35 -26.51
C VAL A 617 -81.07 37.83 -26.77
N LEU A 618 -79.85 38.27 -26.46
CA LEU A 618 -79.42 39.65 -26.71
C LEU A 618 -79.54 40.02 -28.19
N ARG A 619 -79.14 39.13 -29.10
CA ARG A 619 -79.27 39.32 -30.55
C ARG A 619 -80.72 39.44 -31.00
N ALA A 620 -81.60 38.59 -30.47
CA ALA A 620 -83.03 38.63 -30.77
C ALA A 620 -83.68 39.94 -30.29
N THR A 621 -83.38 40.34 -29.05
CA THR A 621 -83.87 41.57 -28.43
C THR A 621 -83.47 42.82 -29.22
N VAL A 622 -82.20 42.94 -29.63
CA VAL A 622 -81.74 44.11 -30.42
C VAL A 622 -82.36 44.12 -31.81
N ARG A 623 -82.51 42.96 -32.46
CA ARG A 623 -83.19 42.86 -33.77
C ARG A 623 -84.64 43.32 -33.69
N ARG A 624 -85.36 42.94 -32.63
CA ARG A 624 -86.75 43.36 -32.39
C ARG A 624 -86.85 44.87 -32.22
N TYR A 625 -86.00 45.44 -31.36
CA TYR A 625 -85.99 46.89 -31.15
C TYR A 625 -85.62 47.66 -32.43
N ARG A 626 -84.65 47.19 -33.20
CA ARG A 626 -84.29 47.75 -34.52
C ARG A 626 -85.49 47.80 -35.47
N LYS A 627 -86.25 46.70 -35.58
CA LYS A 627 -87.46 46.66 -36.40
C LYS A 627 -88.48 47.72 -35.94
N ASN A 628 -88.70 47.83 -34.62
CA ASN A 628 -89.66 48.79 -34.06
C ASN A 628 -89.33 50.24 -34.40
N ILE A 629 -88.07 50.67 -34.23
CA ILE A 629 -87.66 52.06 -34.51
C ILE A 629 -87.62 52.37 -36.00
N VAL A 630 -87.27 51.39 -36.85
CA VAL A 630 -87.29 51.55 -38.32
C VAL A 630 -88.72 51.73 -38.81
N ASP A 631 -89.66 50.90 -38.36
CA ASP A 631 -91.07 51.03 -38.73
C ASP A 631 -91.66 52.38 -38.31
N LEU A 632 -91.32 52.85 -37.10
CA LEU A 632 -91.76 54.15 -36.59
C LEU A 632 -91.12 55.31 -37.37
N GLY A 633 -89.86 55.15 -37.80
CA GLY A 633 -89.19 56.07 -38.71
C GLY A 633 -89.95 56.25 -40.02
N VAL A 634 -90.33 55.16 -40.68
CA VAL A 634 -91.10 55.21 -41.94
C VAL A 634 -92.42 55.96 -41.75
N LEU A 635 -93.11 55.76 -40.62
CA LEU A 635 -94.35 56.50 -40.28
C LEU A 635 -94.13 58.00 -40.05
N ALA A 636 -92.93 58.38 -39.59
CA ALA A 636 -92.51 59.77 -39.39
C ALA A 636 -91.99 60.44 -40.68
N GLY A 637 -91.80 59.69 -41.77
CA GLY A 637 -91.07 60.17 -42.95
C GLY A 637 -89.56 60.32 -42.72
N VAL A 638 -89.00 59.61 -41.74
CA VAL A 638 -87.59 59.66 -41.33
C VAL A 638 -86.94 58.30 -41.57
N GLU A 639 -85.81 58.27 -42.25
CA GLU A 639 -85.06 57.03 -42.43
C GLU A 639 -84.20 56.77 -41.18
N VAL A 640 -84.52 55.71 -40.43
CA VAL A 640 -83.78 55.32 -39.21
C VAL A 640 -82.87 54.16 -39.54
N ASN A 641 -81.58 54.29 -39.23
CA ASN A 641 -80.63 53.19 -39.31
C ASN A 641 -80.15 52.82 -37.91
N ALA A 642 -80.09 51.53 -37.62
CA ALA A 642 -79.53 51.03 -36.37
C ALA A 642 -78.60 49.86 -36.66
N ASP A 643 -77.35 50.01 -36.27
CA ASP A 643 -76.30 49.01 -36.47
C ASP A 643 -76.38 47.97 -35.36
N LEU A 644 -76.48 46.71 -35.76
CA LEU A 644 -76.49 45.59 -34.81
C LEU A 644 -75.10 45.43 -34.18
N PRO A 645 -75.00 45.27 -32.85
CA PRO A 645 -73.72 45.04 -32.19
C PRO A 645 -73.08 43.75 -32.69
N HIS A 646 -71.75 43.74 -32.78
CA HIS A 646 -71.00 42.51 -32.99
C HIS A 646 -71.04 41.68 -31.70
N LEU A 647 -71.68 40.51 -31.76
CA LEU A 647 -71.85 39.60 -30.63
C LEU A 647 -71.17 38.27 -30.97
N ASP A 648 -70.14 37.93 -30.20
CA ASP A 648 -69.35 36.71 -30.37
C ASP A 648 -69.16 35.96 -29.04
N ASN A 649 -68.72 34.72 -29.18
CA ASN A 649 -68.11 33.73 -28.29
C ASN A 649 -67.39 34.13 -26.98
N ASP A 650 -67.26 35.42 -26.67
CA ASP A 650 -66.17 36.00 -25.87
C ASP A 650 -66.69 37.05 -24.87
N ASP A 651 -66.33 36.88 -23.59
CA ASP A 651 -66.67 37.79 -22.49
C ASP A 651 -66.22 39.24 -22.72
N THR A 652 -65.08 39.43 -23.41
CA THR A 652 -64.51 40.76 -23.68
C THR A 652 -65.29 41.48 -24.77
N VAL A 653 -65.68 40.75 -25.83
CA VAL A 653 -66.50 41.25 -26.94
C VAL A 653 -67.90 41.60 -26.44
N LEU A 654 -68.52 40.72 -25.64
CA LEU A 654 -69.84 40.97 -25.04
C LEU A 654 -69.88 42.22 -24.16
N ARG A 655 -68.83 42.48 -23.38
CA ARG A 655 -68.72 43.71 -22.56
C ARG A 655 -68.52 44.99 -23.38
N GLN A 656 -68.04 44.85 -24.62
CA GLN A 656 -67.78 45.98 -25.52
C GLN A 656 -68.95 46.27 -26.47
N ALA A 657 -69.95 45.39 -26.55
CA ALA A 657 -71.12 45.55 -27.40
C ALA A 657 -71.86 46.88 -27.17
N GLU A 658 -72.29 47.52 -28.26
CA GLU A 658 -72.97 48.82 -28.26
C GLU A 658 -73.99 48.94 -29.40
N LEU A 659 -75.12 49.62 -29.17
CA LEU A 659 -76.18 49.83 -30.17
C LEU A 659 -76.12 51.25 -30.73
N LYS A 660 -75.72 51.39 -31.98
CA LYS A 660 -75.63 52.70 -32.66
C LYS A 660 -76.89 52.94 -33.48
N VAL A 661 -77.54 54.08 -33.27
CA VAL A 661 -78.73 54.50 -34.03
C VAL A 661 -78.48 55.87 -34.65
N SER A 662 -78.80 56.00 -35.93
CA SER A 662 -78.73 57.24 -36.70
C SER A 662 -80.04 57.51 -37.44
N PHE A 663 -80.33 58.78 -37.70
CA PHE A 663 -81.59 59.25 -38.28
C PHE A 663 -81.29 60.17 -39.47
N ASN A 664 -82.02 60.01 -40.57
CA ASN A 664 -81.87 60.83 -41.77
C ASN A 664 -83.21 61.52 -42.10
N PHE A 665 -83.20 62.86 -42.01
CA PHE A 665 -84.37 63.71 -42.25
C PHE A 665 -84.22 64.42 -43.60
N ASP A 666 -85.25 64.35 -44.46
CA ASP A 666 -85.34 65.08 -45.73
C ASP A 666 -84.07 64.97 -46.63
N GLY A 667 -83.38 63.83 -46.60
CA GLY A 667 -82.18 63.59 -47.42
C GLY A 667 -80.96 64.44 -47.06
N LYS A 668 -80.91 65.05 -45.86
CA LYS A 668 -79.81 65.93 -45.41
C LYS A 668 -78.58 65.21 -44.85
N GLY A 669 -78.54 63.87 -44.86
CA GLY A 669 -77.43 63.07 -44.34
C GLY A 669 -77.77 62.42 -43.00
N GLN A 670 -76.99 61.41 -42.59
CA GLN A 670 -77.22 60.68 -41.34
C GLN A 670 -76.79 61.52 -40.13
N ILE A 671 -77.73 61.79 -39.23
CA ILE A 671 -77.52 62.52 -37.98
C ILE A 671 -77.59 61.51 -36.83
N GLY A 672 -76.56 61.44 -36.00
CA GLY A 672 -76.52 60.61 -34.80
C GLY A 672 -77.51 61.03 -33.71
N LEU A 673 -77.51 60.30 -32.60
CA LEU A 673 -78.39 60.54 -31.45
C LEU A 673 -78.16 61.92 -30.81
N ASN A 674 -76.91 62.39 -30.72
CA ASN A 674 -76.53 63.56 -29.91
C ASN A 674 -75.76 64.65 -30.69
N ASP A 675 -75.99 64.76 -32.00
CA ASP A 675 -75.14 65.56 -32.90
C ASP A 675 -75.50 67.07 -32.96
N GLY A 676 -76.48 67.57 -32.21
CA GLY A 676 -76.83 69.01 -32.12
C GLY A 676 -77.32 69.68 -33.42
N GLU A 677 -77.20 69.02 -34.57
CA GLU A 677 -77.56 69.50 -35.91
C GLU A 677 -79.04 69.36 -36.27
N ALA A 678 -79.84 68.74 -35.39
CA ALA A 678 -81.27 68.53 -35.60
C ALA A 678 -82.09 69.77 -35.17
N SER A 679 -83.09 70.14 -35.98
CA SER A 679 -84.09 71.16 -35.60
C SER A 679 -84.87 70.72 -34.36
N GLY A 680 -85.38 71.65 -33.54
CA GLY A 680 -86.13 71.33 -32.31
C GLY A 680 -87.26 70.32 -32.53
N GLY A 681 -88.01 70.42 -33.64
CA GLY A 681 -89.04 69.42 -33.99
C GLY A 681 -88.49 68.03 -34.36
N GLN A 682 -87.28 67.98 -34.95
CA GLN A 682 -86.63 66.71 -35.31
C GLN A 682 -86.05 66.00 -34.09
N GLN A 683 -85.53 66.73 -33.10
CA GLN A 683 -85.07 66.16 -31.83
C GLN A 683 -86.20 65.47 -31.07
N VAL A 684 -87.36 66.13 -30.97
CA VAL A 684 -88.55 65.56 -30.37
C VAL A 684 -89.00 64.28 -31.11
N ILE A 685 -88.97 64.26 -32.45
CA ILE A 685 -89.29 63.07 -33.24
C ILE A 685 -88.29 61.93 -33.00
N LYS A 686 -86.97 62.20 -32.96
CA LYS A 686 -85.96 61.17 -32.66
C LYS A 686 -86.24 60.50 -31.33
N SER A 687 -86.47 61.31 -30.29
CA SER A 687 -86.73 60.82 -28.94
C SER A 687 -88.04 60.04 -28.84
N LEU A 688 -89.11 60.53 -29.49
CA LEU A 688 -90.38 59.82 -29.55
C LEU A 688 -90.27 58.48 -30.29
N ILE A 689 -89.51 58.40 -31.39
CA ILE A 689 -89.28 57.13 -32.10
C ILE A 689 -88.57 56.11 -31.19
N LEU A 690 -87.55 56.53 -30.45
CA LEU A 690 -86.83 55.65 -29.50
C LEU A 690 -87.74 55.20 -28.36
N LEU A 691 -88.49 56.14 -27.76
CA LEU A 691 -89.40 55.86 -26.65
C LEU A 691 -90.54 54.92 -27.06
N VAL A 692 -91.24 55.25 -28.14
CA VAL A 692 -92.36 54.44 -28.65
C VAL A 692 -91.82 53.10 -29.16
N GLY A 693 -90.62 53.06 -29.71
CA GLY A 693 -89.94 51.83 -30.11
C GLY A 693 -89.69 50.85 -28.96
N LEU A 694 -89.47 51.37 -27.74
CA LEU A 694 -89.34 50.58 -26.51
C LEU A 694 -90.69 50.03 -26.01
N LEU A 695 -91.80 50.62 -26.43
CA LEU A 695 -93.15 50.27 -25.98
C LEU A 695 -93.97 49.52 -27.05
N LYS A 696 -93.47 49.47 -28.28
CA LYS A 696 -94.14 48.82 -29.41
C LYS A 696 -93.98 47.30 -29.32
N ASP A 697 -95.10 46.59 -29.27
CA ASP A 697 -95.16 45.14 -29.39
C ASP A 697 -95.77 44.73 -30.75
N ASP A 698 -95.46 43.53 -31.25
CA ASP A 698 -96.02 42.96 -32.48
C ASP A 698 -97.52 42.61 -32.31
N GLU A 699 -98.01 42.39 -31.07
CA GLU A 699 -99.41 42.02 -30.79
C GLU A 699 -100.36 43.19 -30.48
N MET A 700 -99.84 44.32 -29.97
CA MET A 700 -100.62 45.50 -29.59
C MET A 700 -100.02 46.75 -30.23
N SER A 701 -100.68 47.28 -31.26
CA SER A 701 -100.16 48.39 -32.07
C SER A 701 -100.31 49.78 -31.43
N GLY A 702 -100.32 49.90 -30.10
CA GLY A 702 -100.46 51.19 -29.43
C GLY A 702 -100.12 51.10 -27.95
N GLY A 703 -98.92 51.54 -27.58
CA GLY A 703 -98.56 51.79 -26.18
C GLY A 703 -99.28 53.02 -25.64
N PHE A 704 -99.45 53.08 -24.31
CA PHE A 704 -99.97 54.27 -23.63
C PHE A 704 -98.80 55.13 -23.14
N VAL A 705 -98.71 56.37 -23.63
CA VAL A 705 -97.59 57.27 -23.34
C VAL A 705 -98.09 58.59 -22.74
N PHE A 706 -97.53 58.98 -21.60
CA PHE A 706 -97.72 60.32 -21.05
C PHE A 706 -96.58 61.21 -21.55
N ILE A 707 -96.92 62.32 -22.19
CA ILE A 707 -95.94 63.28 -22.68
C ILE A 707 -96.29 64.65 -22.14
N ASP A 708 -95.42 65.18 -21.29
CA ASP A 708 -95.61 66.48 -20.67
C ASP A 708 -95.08 67.58 -21.61
N GLU A 709 -95.96 68.45 -22.11
CA GLU A 709 -95.64 69.61 -22.96
C GLU A 709 -94.74 69.30 -24.20
N PRO A 710 -95.09 68.32 -25.08
CA PRO A 710 -94.27 67.94 -26.24
C PRO A 710 -94.02 69.06 -27.26
N PHE A 711 -94.82 70.13 -27.18
CA PHE A 711 -94.79 71.26 -28.10
C PHE A 711 -94.06 72.47 -27.51
N ALA A 712 -93.51 72.35 -26.30
CA ALA A 712 -92.75 73.42 -25.67
C ALA A 712 -91.58 73.83 -26.59
N HIS A 713 -91.43 75.14 -26.81
CA HIS A 713 -90.36 75.73 -27.62
C HIS A 713 -90.36 75.37 -29.12
N LEU A 714 -91.42 74.74 -29.64
CA LEU A 714 -91.60 74.52 -31.08
C LEU A 714 -92.31 75.69 -31.75
N ASP A 715 -91.92 75.99 -32.99
CA ASP A 715 -92.67 76.89 -33.85
C ASP A 715 -93.92 76.20 -34.42
N VAL A 716 -94.84 77.00 -34.94
CA VAL A 716 -96.14 76.55 -35.47
C VAL A 716 -95.98 75.40 -36.48
N ARG A 717 -95.00 75.50 -37.40
CA ARG A 717 -94.74 74.47 -38.41
C ARG A 717 -94.26 73.15 -37.82
N ASN A 718 -93.35 73.17 -36.85
CA ASN A 718 -92.86 71.95 -36.21
C ASN A 718 -93.92 71.32 -35.29
N ILE A 719 -94.83 72.11 -34.70
CA ILE A 719 -95.97 71.60 -33.92
C ILE A 719 -96.88 70.73 -34.79
N GLN A 720 -97.22 71.17 -36.00
CA GLN A 720 -98.01 70.37 -36.95
C GLN A 720 -97.28 69.06 -37.34
N LEU A 721 -95.97 69.13 -37.58
CA LEU A 721 -95.17 67.98 -37.98
C LEU A 721 -95.13 66.90 -36.88
N VAL A 722 -94.82 67.30 -35.64
CA VAL A 722 -94.84 66.41 -34.47
C VAL A 722 -96.26 65.91 -34.20
N GLY A 723 -97.26 66.78 -34.36
CA GLY A 723 -98.67 66.44 -34.18
C GLY A 723 -99.18 65.38 -35.17
N HIS A 724 -98.84 65.51 -36.45
CA HIS A 724 -99.13 64.50 -37.47
C HIS A 724 -98.45 63.17 -37.18
N PHE A 725 -97.18 63.20 -36.75
CA PHE A 725 -96.46 61.99 -36.38
C PHE A 725 -97.13 61.26 -35.21
N LEU A 726 -97.47 61.97 -34.13
CA LEU A 726 -98.19 61.37 -33.01
C LEU A 726 -99.50 60.72 -33.47
N LYS A 727 -100.28 61.39 -34.34
CA LYS A 727 -101.51 60.82 -34.89
C LYS A 727 -101.28 59.58 -35.77
N SER A 728 -100.18 59.52 -36.52
CA SER A 728 -99.88 58.39 -37.42
C SER A 728 -99.39 57.15 -36.67
N THR A 729 -98.79 57.31 -35.49
CA THR A 729 -98.23 56.20 -34.70
C THR A 729 -99.27 55.24 -34.10
N ARG A 730 -100.57 55.59 -34.13
CA ARG A 730 -101.68 54.86 -33.48
C ARG A 730 -101.48 54.57 -31.97
N ALA A 731 -100.47 55.15 -31.36
CA ALA A 731 -100.24 55.09 -29.92
C ALA A 731 -101.32 55.91 -29.20
N GLN A 732 -101.68 55.49 -28.00
CA GLN A 732 -102.54 56.28 -27.13
C GLN A 732 -101.64 57.19 -26.31
N TYR A 733 -101.90 58.50 -26.34
CA TYR A 733 -101.08 59.44 -25.60
C TYR A 733 -101.92 60.46 -24.85
N VAL A 734 -101.41 60.87 -23.69
CA VAL A 734 -101.91 62.02 -22.93
C VAL A 734 -100.87 63.11 -23.06
N LEU A 735 -101.25 64.20 -23.73
CA LEU A 735 -100.42 65.39 -23.87
C LEU A 735 -100.91 66.45 -22.88
N THR A 736 -100.00 67.01 -22.10
CA THR A 736 -100.28 68.24 -21.36
C THR A 736 -99.79 69.42 -22.19
N THR A 737 -100.55 70.50 -22.23
CA THR A 737 -100.13 71.72 -22.94
C THR A 737 -100.56 72.94 -22.13
N PRO A 738 -99.71 73.99 -22.03
CA PRO A 738 -100.11 75.21 -21.36
C PRO A 738 -101.18 75.94 -22.18
N ILE A 739 -101.93 76.86 -21.55
CA ILE A 739 -102.91 77.67 -22.29
C ILE A 739 -102.18 78.53 -23.30
N THR A 740 -102.29 78.18 -24.59
CA THR A 740 -101.68 78.95 -25.69
C THR A 740 -102.75 79.53 -26.61
N HIS A 741 -102.39 80.58 -27.34
CA HIS A 741 -103.21 81.14 -28.41
C HIS A 741 -103.08 80.37 -29.73
N ASN A 742 -102.12 79.43 -29.81
CA ASN A 742 -101.93 78.61 -30.99
C ASN A 742 -102.84 77.37 -30.90
N VAL A 743 -103.89 77.36 -31.73
CA VAL A 743 -104.90 76.30 -31.72
C VAL A 743 -104.33 74.97 -32.25
N GLU A 744 -103.27 75.02 -33.04
CA GLU A 744 -102.67 73.84 -33.67
C GLU A 744 -102.04 72.86 -32.66
N VAL A 745 -101.68 73.36 -31.48
CA VAL A 745 -101.22 72.56 -30.34
C VAL A 745 -102.26 71.52 -29.91
N PHE A 746 -103.55 71.77 -30.16
CA PHE A 746 -104.65 70.85 -29.86
C PHE A 746 -105.00 69.92 -31.03
N GLU A 747 -104.41 70.11 -32.21
CA GLU A 747 -104.73 69.31 -33.40
C GLU A 747 -104.59 67.79 -33.19
N PRO A 748 -103.56 67.28 -32.49
CA PRO A 748 -103.36 65.85 -32.31
C PRO A 748 -104.33 65.22 -31.30
N ALA A 749 -105.01 66.04 -30.48
CA ALA A 749 -105.89 65.56 -29.43
C ALA A 749 -107.32 65.40 -29.93
N ASP A 750 -107.85 64.18 -29.85
CA ASP A 750 -109.27 63.90 -30.11
C ASP A 750 -110.18 64.44 -28.98
N ILE A 751 -109.65 64.44 -27.76
CA ILE A 751 -110.29 64.94 -26.55
C ILE A 751 -109.33 65.91 -25.86
N THR A 752 -109.75 67.16 -25.71
CA THR A 752 -109.01 68.20 -24.97
C THR A 752 -109.74 68.52 -23.67
N LEU A 753 -109.04 68.37 -22.55
CA LEU A 753 -109.53 68.68 -21.21
C LEU A 753 -108.99 70.05 -20.77
N VAL A 754 -109.84 71.06 -20.80
CA VAL A 754 -109.49 72.43 -20.39
C VAL A 754 -109.75 72.59 -18.91
N THR A 755 -108.68 72.74 -18.15
CA THR A 755 -108.72 73.04 -16.72
C THR A 755 -108.45 74.53 -16.50
N SER A 756 -109.03 75.11 -15.46
CA SER A 756 -108.78 76.51 -15.09
C SER A 756 -108.47 76.62 -13.60
N LYS A 757 -107.71 77.64 -13.23
CA LYS A 757 -107.36 77.88 -11.83
C LYS A 757 -108.61 78.31 -11.07
N LYS A 758 -108.80 77.70 -9.90
CA LYS A 758 -109.89 78.01 -8.97
C LYS A 758 -109.86 79.49 -8.54
N PRO A 759 -110.92 80.28 -8.76
CA PRO A 759 -111.03 81.65 -8.25
C PRO A 759 -110.94 81.71 -6.72
N ARG A 760 -110.38 82.79 -6.18
CA ARG A 760 -110.02 82.91 -4.76
C ARG A 760 -111.23 82.77 -3.80
N ASP A 761 -112.40 83.22 -4.25
CA ASP A 761 -113.62 83.28 -3.42
C ASP A 761 -114.62 82.14 -3.69
N SER A 762 -114.27 81.18 -4.57
CA SER A 762 -115.11 79.99 -4.82
C SER A 762 -114.70 78.81 -3.94
N ARG A 763 -115.64 77.91 -3.60
CA ARG A 763 -115.32 76.69 -2.82
C ARG A 763 -114.68 75.59 -3.68
N TRP A 764 -115.01 75.50 -4.97
CA TRP A 764 -114.49 74.49 -5.91
C TRP A 764 -113.93 75.16 -7.17
N ALA A 765 -113.02 74.46 -7.85
CA ALA A 765 -112.56 74.86 -9.17
C ALA A 765 -113.73 74.79 -10.18
N PRO A 766 -113.70 75.59 -11.24
CA PRO A 766 -114.66 75.46 -12.32
C PRO A 766 -114.64 74.03 -12.87
N PRO A 767 -115.80 73.49 -13.31
CA PRO A 767 -115.83 72.18 -13.95
C PRO A 767 -114.88 72.17 -15.16
N ILE A 768 -114.22 71.03 -15.38
CA ILE A 768 -113.30 70.84 -16.51
C ILE A 768 -114.10 71.02 -17.80
N GLY A 769 -113.66 71.96 -18.64
CA GLY A 769 -114.21 72.10 -19.97
C GLY A 769 -113.75 70.93 -20.82
N VAL A 770 -114.68 70.16 -21.37
CA VAL A 770 -114.35 69.07 -22.29
C VAL A 770 -114.63 69.55 -23.70
N LEU A 771 -113.58 69.62 -24.51
CA LEU A 771 -113.66 69.86 -25.94
C LEU A 771 -113.39 68.55 -26.65
N GLN A 772 -114.43 67.99 -27.27
CA GLN A 772 -114.30 66.80 -28.10
C GLN A 772 -114.37 67.23 -29.57
N ARG A 773 -113.40 66.79 -30.36
CA ARG A 773 -113.41 67.08 -31.80
C ARG A 773 -114.57 66.32 -32.45
N ARG A 774 -115.42 67.02 -33.22
CA ARG A 774 -116.48 66.38 -33.99
C ARG A 774 -115.82 65.51 -35.06
N ILE A 775 -116.13 64.21 -35.03
CA ILE A 775 -115.68 63.25 -36.04
C ILE A 775 -116.49 63.53 -37.31
N GLU A 776 -115.84 63.96 -38.38
CA GLU A 776 -116.44 63.89 -39.71
C GLU A 776 -116.54 62.42 -40.09
N ALA A 777 -117.74 61.97 -40.48
CA ALA A 777 -117.95 60.60 -40.92
C ALA A 777 -117.15 60.36 -42.21
N ILE A 778 -116.14 59.49 -42.10
CA ILE A 778 -115.46 58.83 -43.22
C ILE A 778 -115.73 57.35 -43.10
#